data_AF-A0ABD3V348-F1
#
_entry.id   AF-A0ABD3V348-F1
#
_cell.length_a   1.000
_cell.length_b   1.000
_cell.length_c   1.000
_cell.angle_alpha   90.00
_cell.angle_beta   90.00
_cell.angle_gamma   90.00
#
_symmetry.space_group_name_H-M   'P 1'
#
loop_
_entity.id
_entity.type
_entity.pdbx_description
1 polymer ?
#
loop_
_entity_poly.entity_id
_entity_poly.type
_entity_poly.pdbx_seq_one_letter_code
_entity_poly.pdbx_strand_id
1 'polypeptide(L)'
;MEGNTPVYYNDVSLRLFNVLDNVGLREDIRWKRISMMFQRDEIEFVCSEHFHHTFGSQAEATTTPGLQADIDIATCIPEIVVLQRIPWLQTSKVTYIMVSDESTPPGYVKLQALDSNSSIPVFNAQFERHSLDSSGRSVLCSHNFCSLSESERHGPADRRIYGKTLSMDTVVALRVLSWPWQASQWGYRINNYPSQGNIVLIKQTGALLVPVGHPLSPESHLEWRISISYGEKILVWQFNSTQYKCYVLLKMIKKHFVEPSCGEKALTSYHCKTCVFYALQSTPPSLWQPENLLLCVELCLRTLCKWVKIGYCPNYFIPQENMFHGKLYGHIQVKLLAVLHDLLRQEGKYILRLSCDDMGQRLTRLCQTSLINSVIQEKVVVESMRISFAFLSGSIEEAGIKFACQDLSNKIGFVKKICSTHTTIQTLIEMFCSSSLGSDLASQCLSQEVIDQDRLDIAHDLLVLGCSSDVTSGRLKLAVFYLMQDNLIMAESVLHQIQEDYTYLVSEYNTYWPEEALCKILEDNLSATEFVRQYVAYPVYYVQSEMHCMPKALILKMFLSREIHVPDPCPSRSVYVHPHVFLHYLEYQCYFLQGKIPHKLAALDNMLCVVFDKDLEYRDSALSLLACCLMQEGMYINAWKVLCISMRLQNEHNAAMWQITFLINRAFWLKRQRH
;
A
#
# COMPACT_ATOMS: atom_id res chain seq x y z
N MET A 1 34.96 -6.13 -19.07
CA MET A 1 34.47 -4.90 -19.73
C MET A 1 35.12 -3.74 -19.00
N GLU A 2 36.34 -3.41 -19.38
CA GLU A 2 37.00 -2.16 -18.95
C GLU A 2 37.06 -1.30 -20.20
N GLY A 3 35.98 -0.57 -20.43
CA GLY A 3 35.90 0.47 -21.45
C GLY A 3 35.25 1.64 -20.77
N ASN A 4 35.96 2.78 -20.73
CA ASN A 4 35.58 4.03 -20.08
C ASN A 4 34.07 4.26 -20.11
N THR A 5 33.40 3.93 -19.01
CA THR A 5 32.03 4.37 -18.76
C THR A 5 32.08 5.89 -18.69
N PRO A 6 31.32 6.63 -19.52
CA PRO A 6 31.33 8.09 -19.45
C PRO A 6 30.95 8.49 -18.03
N VAL A 7 31.71 9.39 -17.40
CA VAL A 7 31.47 9.89 -16.02
C VAL A 7 30.00 10.34 -15.84
N TYR A 8 29.35 10.79 -16.91
CA TYR A 8 27.93 11.15 -16.99
C TYR A 8 26.95 10.01 -16.65
N TYR A 9 27.26 8.74 -16.94
CA TYR A 9 26.35 7.60 -16.71
C TYR A 9 26.15 7.29 -15.22
N ASN A 10 27.17 7.54 -14.39
CA ASN A 10 27.10 7.25 -12.95
C ASN A 10 26.16 8.23 -12.24
N ASP A 11 26.32 9.53 -12.48
CA ASP A 11 25.49 10.58 -11.89
C ASP A 11 24.03 10.47 -12.32
N VAL A 12 23.77 10.18 -13.60
CA VAL A 12 22.41 10.00 -14.11
C VAL A 12 21.79 8.72 -13.56
N SER A 13 22.55 7.63 -13.43
CA SER A 13 22.07 6.39 -12.81
C SER A 13 21.67 6.60 -11.36
N LEU A 14 22.49 7.32 -10.58
CA LEU A 14 22.20 7.60 -9.18
C LEU A 14 20.96 8.51 -9.03
N ARG A 15 20.83 9.54 -9.86
CA ARG A 15 19.64 10.41 -9.89
C ARG A 15 18.38 9.62 -10.27
N LEU A 16 18.44 8.80 -11.31
CA LEU A 16 17.34 7.93 -11.71
C LEU A 16 16.99 6.94 -10.59
N PHE A 17 17.98 6.34 -9.95
CA PHE A 17 17.79 5.43 -8.83
C PHE A 17 17.01 6.10 -7.70
N ASN A 18 17.39 7.32 -7.30
CA ASN A 18 16.71 8.07 -6.24
C ASN A 18 15.28 8.50 -6.65
N VAL A 19 15.08 8.90 -7.91
CA VAL A 19 13.74 9.18 -8.45
C VAL A 19 12.85 7.95 -8.35
N LEU A 20 13.38 6.78 -8.69
CA LEU A 20 12.63 5.52 -8.64
C LEU A 20 12.19 5.17 -7.21
N ASP A 21 12.99 5.51 -6.19
CA ASP A 21 12.56 5.38 -4.78
C ASP A 21 11.35 6.26 -4.47
N ASN A 22 11.40 7.50 -4.90
CA ASN A 22 10.37 8.51 -4.63
C ASN A 22 9.04 8.26 -5.38
N VAL A 23 9.04 7.42 -6.41
CA VAL A 23 7.82 6.95 -7.08
C VAL A 23 7.32 5.61 -6.55
N GLY A 24 7.82 5.17 -5.39
CA GLY A 24 7.37 3.98 -4.69
C GLY A 24 8.06 2.71 -5.19
N LEU A 25 9.37 2.75 -5.44
CA LEU A 25 10.25 1.58 -5.66
C LEU A 25 11.39 1.50 -4.63
N ARG A 26 11.16 2.01 -3.41
CA ARG A 26 12.14 2.12 -2.31
C ARG A 26 12.39 0.77 -1.62
N GLU A 27 13.38 0.75 -0.72
CA GLU A 27 13.74 -0.43 0.08
C GLU A 27 12.59 -0.95 0.98
N ASP A 28 11.57 -0.15 1.24
CA ASP A 28 10.33 -0.54 1.89
C ASP A 28 9.61 -1.70 1.16
N ILE A 29 9.75 -1.82 -0.16
CA ILE A 29 9.22 -2.97 -0.92
C ILE A 29 9.99 -4.26 -0.56
N ARG A 30 11.27 -4.18 -0.19
CA ARG A 30 12.01 -5.35 0.31
C ARG A 30 11.41 -5.82 1.63
N TRP A 31 11.05 -4.90 2.53
CA TRP A 31 10.34 -5.21 3.77
C TRP A 31 8.91 -5.72 3.53
N LYS A 32 8.16 -5.16 2.57
CA LYS A 32 6.85 -5.70 2.14
C LYS A 32 6.99 -7.12 1.56
N ARG A 33 8.03 -7.40 0.76
CA ARG A 33 8.35 -8.74 0.23
C ARG A 33 8.75 -9.72 1.34
N ILE A 34 9.56 -9.29 2.30
CA ILE A 34 9.95 -10.08 3.48
C ILE A 34 8.74 -10.32 4.40
N SER A 35 7.87 -9.34 4.60
CA SER A 35 6.62 -9.49 5.36
C SER A 35 5.64 -10.46 4.68
N MET A 36 5.48 -10.37 3.36
CA MET A 36 4.72 -11.36 2.56
C MET A 36 5.40 -12.75 2.56
N MET A 37 6.72 -12.81 2.76
CA MET A 37 7.48 -14.05 2.95
C MET A 37 7.23 -14.69 4.32
N PHE A 38 6.97 -13.89 5.36
CA PHE A 38 6.60 -14.38 6.70
C PHE A 38 5.10 -14.69 6.83
N GLN A 39 4.24 -14.12 5.98
CA GLN A 39 2.84 -14.57 5.82
C GLN A 39 2.70 -15.98 5.21
N ARG A 40 3.81 -16.64 4.87
CA ARG A 40 3.84 -18.04 4.44
C ARG A 40 3.31 -18.99 5.51
N ASP A 41 3.37 -18.60 6.78
CA ASP A 41 2.82 -19.37 7.90
C ASP A 41 1.33 -19.03 8.20
N GLU A 42 0.81 -17.91 7.67
CA GLU A 42 -0.60 -17.50 7.86
C GLU A 42 -1.52 -17.84 6.66
N ILE A 43 -0.98 -18.11 5.47
CA ILE A 43 -1.78 -18.62 4.32
C ILE A 43 -1.93 -20.15 4.36
N GLU A 44 -1.40 -20.80 5.39
CA GLU A 44 -1.81 -22.16 5.78
C GLU A 44 -3.15 -22.16 6.57
N PHE A 45 -3.76 -20.99 6.80
CA PHE A 45 -5.06 -20.87 7.47
C PHE A 45 -6.22 -21.24 6.53
N VAL A 46 -6.55 -22.53 6.58
CA VAL A 46 -7.87 -23.17 6.44
C VAL A 46 -9.02 -22.19 6.12
N CYS A 47 -9.24 -21.98 4.82
CA CYS A 47 -10.52 -21.60 4.25
C CYS A 47 -10.60 -22.31 2.88
N SER A 48 -11.19 -23.51 2.88
CA SER A 48 -11.29 -24.49 1.78
C SER A 48 -10.15 -25.52 1.69
N GLU A 49 -10.49 -26.72 1.21
CA GLU A 49 -9.58 -27.88 1.09
C GLU A 49 -8.40 -27.61 0.11
N HIS A 50 -8.44 -26.54 -0.68
CA HIS A 50 -7.48 -26.26 -1.77
C HIS A 50 -6.32 -25.38 -1.31
N PHE A 51 -5.12 -25.62 -1.85
CA PHE A 51 -3.91 -24.85 -1.54
C PHE A 51 -3.66 -23.78 -2.60
N HIS A 52 -3.59 -22.51 -2.20
CA HIS A 52 -3.41 -21.39 -3.13
C HIS A 52 -1.98 -20.81 -3.08
N HIS A 53 -1.39 -20.58 -4.25
CA HIS A 53 -0.07 -19.97 -4.40
C HIS A 53 -0.17 -18.68 -5.22
N THR A 54 0.14 -17.56 -4.59
CA THR A 54 0.29 -16.28 -5.30
C THR A 54 1.68 -16.15 -5.91
N PHE A 55 1.71 -15.82 -7.20
CA PHE A 55 2.93 -15.56 -7.97
C PHE A 55 2.75 -14.35 -8.89
N GLY A 56 3.71 -14.10 -9.78
CA GLY A 56 3.60 -13.01 -10.76
C GLY A 56 3.85 -11.62 -10.19
N SER A 57 3.51 -10.59 -10.98
CA SER A 57 3.98 -9.21 -10.75
C SER A 57 3.60 -8.68 -9.39
N GLN A 58 2.37 -8.91 -8.94
CA GLN A 58 1.87 -8.40 -7.66
C GLN A 58 2.53 -9.11 -6.46
N ALA A 59 2.67 -10.45 -6.51
CA ALA A 59 3.34 -11.21 -5.46
C ALA A 59 4.86 -10.96 -5.40
N GLU A 60 5.45 -10.58 -6.53
CA GLU A 60 6.85 -10.11 -6.64
C GLU A 60 6.98 -8.63 -6.24
N ALA A 61 5.86 -7.95 -5.97
CA ALA A 61 5.73 -6.52 -5.72
C ALA A 61 6.20 -5.60 -6.86
N THR A 62 6.31 -6.12 -8.09
CA THR A 62 6.79 -5.40 -9.29
C THR A 62 5.69 -4.74 -10.11
N THR A 63 4.48 -4.64 -9.56
CA THR A 63 3.32 -3.96 -10.17
C THR A 63 3.34 -2.48 -9.81
N THR A 64 3.26 -1.62 -10.82
CA THR A 64 3.05 -0.16 -10.66
C THR A 64 1.70 0.21 -11.29
N PRO A 65 1.03 1.31 -10.91
CA PRO A 65 -0.26 1.70 -11.49
C PRO A 65 -0.28 1.77 -13.03
N GLY A 66 0.87 2.07 -13.65
CA GLY A 66 1.07 2.06 -15.10
C GLY A 66 1.47 0.72 -15.73
N LEU A 67 1.66 -0.38 -15.00
CA LEU A 67 2.01 -1.71 -15.53
C LEU A 67 0.82 -2.67 -15.62
N GLN A 68 -0.41 -2.20 -15.34
CA GLN A 68 -1.62 -3.00 -15.10
C GLN A 68 -1.46 -3.92 -13.88
N ALA A 69 -2.50 -4.01 -13.05
CA ALA A 69 -2.50 -4.89 -11.88
C ALA A 69 -3.17 -6.21 -12.26
N ASP A 70 -2.37 -7.25 -12.40
CA ASP A 70 -2.79 -8.63 -12.51
C ASP A 70 -2.50 -9.40 -11.20
N ILE A 71 -3.48 -10.18 -10.76
CA ILE A 71 -3.33 -11.09 -9.62
C ILE A 71 -3.19 -12.51 -10.18
N ASP A 72 -2.01 -13.11 -10.08
CA ASP A 72 -1.77 -14.49 -10.51
C ASP A 72 -1.88 -15.45 -9.32
N ILE A 73 -2.82 -16.41 -9.41
CA ILE A 73 -3.06 -17.40 -8.36
C ILE A 73 -3.00 -18.80 -8.96
N ALA A 74 -2.17 -19.69 -8.38
CA ALA A 74 -2.20 -21.12 -8.66
C ALA A 74 -3.00 -21.83 -7.59
N THR A 75 -4.09 -22.48 -7.97
CA THR A 75 -4.92 -23.30 -7.08
C THR A 75 -4.52 -24.76 -7.25
N CYS A 76 -3.93 -25.33 -6.20
CA CYS A 76 -3.44 -26.69 -6.19
C CYS A 76 -4.52 -27.66 -5.70
N ILE A 77 -4.66 -28.77 -6.43
CA ILE A 77 -5.58 -29.85 -6.08
C ILE A 77 -4.94 -30.73 -4.98
N PRO A 78 -5.48 -30.72 -3.75
CA PRO A 78 -4.85 -31.35 -2.58
C PRO A 78 -4.94 -32.90 -2.59
N GLU A 79 -5.88 -33.48 -3.34
CA GLU A 79 -6.12 -34.93 -3.45
C GLU A 79 -5.17 -35.62 -4.43
N ILE A 80 -4.45 -34.84 -5.25
CA ILE A 80 -3.53 -35.35 -6.26
C ILE A 80 -2.08 -35.15 -5.78
N VAL A 81 -1.33 -36.25 -5.73
CA VAL A 81 0.11 -36.25 -5.46
C VAL A 81 0.84 -36.59 -6.74
N VAL A 82 1.78 -35.75 -7.14
CA VAL A 82 2.64 -36.01 -8.31
C VAL A 82 4.07 -36.34 -7.86
N LEU A 83 4.57 -37.45 -8.38
CA LEU A 83 5.86 -38.02 -8.04
C LEU A 83 6.76 -38.05 -9.27
N GLN A 84 8.06 -37.95 -9.06
CA GLN A 84 9.06 -38.06 -10.14
C GLN A 84 9.64 -39.47 -10.28
N ARG A 85 9.52 -40.27 -9.22
CA ARG A 85 9.95 -41.66 -9.13
C ARG A 85 8.96 -42.38 -8.25
N ILE A 86 8.71 -43.65 -8.51
CA ILE A 86 7.83 -44.50 -7.68
C ILE A 86 8.46 -44.63 -6.29
N PRO A 87 7.81 -44.15 -5.21
CA PRO A 87 8.19 -44.45 -3.85
C PRO A 87 7.22 -45.49 -3.25
N TRP A 88 7.61 -46.09 -2.14
CA TRP A 88 6.81 -47.05 -1.36
C TRP A 88 5.64 -46.40 -0.59
N LEU A 89 5.19 -45.21 -1.00
CA LEU A 89 4.26 -44.38 -0.23
C LEU A 89 2.83 -44.92 -0.39
N GLN A 90 2.30 -45.50 0.70
CA GLN A 90 0.87 -45.73 0.86
C GLN A 90 0.22 -44.43 1.35
N THR A 91 -0.51 -43.75 0.47
CA THR A 91 -1.34 -42.60 0.84
C THR A 91 -2.77 -42.84 0.39
N SER A 92 -3.75 -42.27 1.10
CA SER A 92 -5.17 -42.27 0.72
C SER A 92 -5.48 -41.33 -0.46
N LYS A 93 -4.46 -40.84 -1.18
CA LYS A 93 -4.55 -39.82 -2.24
C LYS A 93 -4.27 -40.42 -3.62
N VAL A 94 -4.83 -39.80 -4.66
CA VAL A 94 -4.55 -40.22 -6.05
C VAL A 94 -3.13 -39.84 -6.42
N THR A 95 -2.38 -40.81 -6.93
CA THR A 95 -0.95 -40.64 -7.18
C THR A 95 -0.62 -40.81 -8.66
N TYR A 96 0.08 -39.81 -9.21
CA TYR A 96 0.60 -39.81 -10.57
C TYR A 96 2.13 -39.78 -10.57
N ILE A 97 2.72 -40.38 -11.61
CA ILE A 97 4.14 -40.28 -11.89
C ILE A 97 4.39 -39.40 -13.13
N MET A 98 5.40 -38.54 -13.01
CA MET A 98 5.92 -37.75 -14.12
C MET A 98 6.67 -38.65 -15.08
N VAL A 99 6.24 -38.63 -16.33
CA VAL A 99 6.87 -39.37 -17.42
C VAL A 99 7.32 -38.38 -18.48
N SER A 100 8.51 -38.63 -19.02
CA SER A 100 9.08 -37.90 -20.14
C SER A 100 9.76 -38.89 -21.04
N ASP A 101 9.56 -38.73 -22.33
CA ASP A 101 10.21 -39.49 -23.40
C ASP A 101 10.73 -38.50 -24.47
N GLU A 102 11.23 -39.02 -25.58
CA GLU A 102 11.72 -38.20 -26.70
C GLU A 102 10.64 -37.33 -27.35
N SER A 103 9.36 -37.69 -27.20
CA SER A 103 8.24 -36.91 -27.74
C SER A 103 7.88 -35.69 -26.87
N THR A 104 8.32 -35.68 -25.61
CA THR A 104 7.97 -34.62 -24.65
C THR A 104 9.02 -33.50 -24.67
N PRO A 105 8.64 -32.26 -24.99
CA PRO A 105 9.59 -31.15 -25.04
C PRO A 105 10.19 -30.80 -23.66
N PRO A 106 11.44 -30.28 -23.60
CA PRO A 106 12.02 -29.80 -22.35
C PRO A 106 11.14 -28.75 -21.67
N GLY A 107 10.98 -28.85 -20.35
CA GLY A 107 10.05 -28.04 -19.55
C GLY A 107 8.65 -28.66 -19.40
N TYR A 108 8.34 -29.74 -20.12
CA TYR A 108 7.03 -30.39 -20.13
C TYR A 108 7.14 -31.85 -19.69
N VAL A 109 6.03 -32.40 -19.20
CA VAL A 109 5.88 -33.81 -18.77
C VAL A 109 4.48 -34.34 -19.09
N LYS A 110 4.34 -35.66 -19.20
CA LYS A 110 3.05 -36.36 -19.16
C LYS A 110 2.87 -37.00 -17.78
N LEU A 111 1.63 -37.24 -17.36
CA LEU A 111 1.31 -37.78 -16.04
C LEU A 111 0.62 -39.14 -16.15
N GLN A 112 1.29 -40.21 -15.71
CA GLN A 112 0.76 -41.57 -15.71
C GLN A 112 0.22 -41.93 -14.32
N ALA A 113 -0.96 -42.55 -14.24
CA ALA A 113 -1.51 -43.02 -12.97
C ALA A 113 -0.77 -44.26 -12.46
N LEU A 114 -0.56 -44.35 -11.14
CA LEU A 114 0.14 -45.49 -10.51
C LEU A 114 -0.79 -46.61 -10.04
N ASP A 115 -2.08 -46.34 -9.83
CA ASP A 115 -3.10 -47.32 -9.45
C ASP A 115 -4.39 -47.03 -10.22
N SER A 116 -4.93 -48.05 -10.90
CA SER A 116 -6.19 -47.97 -11.65
C SER A 116 -7.42 -48.25 -10.78
N ASN A 117 -7.24 -48.75 -9.55
CA ASN A 117 -8.32 -49.22 -8.68
C ASN A 117 -8.71 -48.22 -7.57
N SER A 118 -7.96 -47.13 -7.38
CA SER A 118 -8.32 -46.09 -6.42
C SER A 118 -9.40 -45.19 -7.02
N SER A 119 -10.56 -45.11 -6.35
CA SER A 119 -11.67 -44.24 -6.70
C SER A 119 -11.16 -42.81 -6.92
N ILE A 120 -11.17 -42.36 -8.17
CA ILE A 120 -10.79 -40.99 -8.52
C ILE A 120 -11.77 -40.04 -7.80
N PRO A 121 -11.30 -39.05 -7.01
CA PRO A 121 -12.17 -38.06 -6.39
C PRO A 121 -13.05 -37.43 -7.46
N VAL A 122 -14.36 -37.55 -7.28
CA VAL A 122 -15.38 -37.07 -8.22
C VAL A 122 -15.43 -35.55 -8.15
N PHE A 123 -14.43 -34.88 -8.73
CA PHE A 123 -14.58 -33.49 -9.13
C PHE A 123 -15.28 -33.51 -10.49
N ASN A 124 -16.61 -33.46 -10.50
CA ASN A 124 -17.49 -33.50 -11.68
C ASN A 124 -17.37 -34.77 -12.55
N ALA A 125 -18.32 -35.68 -12.37
CA ALA A 125 -18.51 -36.96 -13.05
C ALA A 125 -18.80 -36.87 -14.57
N GLN A 126 -18.32 -35.86 -15.30
CA GLN A 126 -18.65 -35.64 -16.71
C GLN A 126 -17.47 -35.75 -17.70
N PHE A 127 -16.24 -35.98 -17.25
CA PHE A 127 -15.10 -36.08 -18.16
C PHE A 127 -14.23 -37.30 -17.84
N GLU A 128 -14.07 -38.22 -18.80
CA GLU A 128 -12.96 -39.16 -18.78
C GLU A 128 -11.66 -38.36 -18.86
N ARG A 129 -10.90 -38.27 -17.77
CA ARG A 129 -9.73 -37.39 -17.66
C ARG A 129 -8.45 -37.98 -18.22
N HIS A 130 -8.49 -39.20 -18.76
CA HIS A 130 -7.33 -39.90 -19.28
C HIS A 130 -7.42 -40.09 -20.79
N SER A 131 -6.26 -40.10 -21.45
CA SER A 131 -6.12 -40.47 -22.86
C SER A 131 -4.87 -41.32 -23.04
N LEU A 132 -4.78 -42.01 -24.17
CA LEU A 132 -3.57 -42.73 -24.56
C LEU A 132 -2.61 -41.76 -25.24
N ASP A 133 -1.35 -41.79 -24.81
CA ASP A 133 -0.28 -41.12 -25.53
C ASP A 133 0.18 -41.95 -26.74
N SER A 134 1.09 -41.39 -27.53
CA SER A 134 1.72 -42.02 -28.70
C SER A 134 2.43 -43.34 -28.41
N SER A 135 2.74 -43.62 -27.14
CA SER A 135 3.33 -44.88 -26.66
C SER A 135 2.29 -45.85 -26.10
N GLY A 136 0.99 -45.53 -26.18
CA GLY A 136 -0.10 -46.36 -25.66
C GLY A 136 -0.23 -46.33 -24.13
N ARG A 137 0.39 -45.38 -23.43
CA ARG A 137 0.26 -45.23 -21.98
C ARG A 137 -0.97 -44.39 -21.65
N SER A 138 -1.73 -44.80 -20.64
CA SER A 138 -2.82 -43.99 -20.10
C SER A 138 -2.26 -42.82 -19.29
N VAL A 139 -2.47 -41.60 -19.78
CA VAL A 139 -1.96 -40.36 -19.20
C VAL A 139 -3.07 -39.37 -18.92
N LEU A 140 -2.88 -38.52 -17.92
CA LEU A 140 -3.81 -37.49 -17.51
C LEU A 140 -3.84 -36.36 -18.55
N CYS A 141 -5.02 -36.14 -19.14
CA CYS A 141 -5.23 -35.09 -20.12
C CYS A 141 -5.22 -33.71 -19.43
N SER A 142 -4.18 -32.92 -19.68
CA SER A 142 -4.04 -31.57 -19.11
C SER A 142 -5.20 -30.65 -19.52
N HIS A 143 -5.71 -30.80 -20.76
CA HIS A 143 -6.79 -29.97 -21.30
C HIS A 143 -8.08 -30.09 -20.49
N ASN A 144 -8.30 -31.23 -19.81
CA ASN A 144 -9.48 -31.48 -18.98
C ASN A 144 -9.39 -30.82 -17.60
N PHE A 145 -8.26 -30.17 -17.28
CA PHE A 145 -8.05 -29.36 -16.08
C PHE A 145 -8.14 -27.85 -16.38
N CYS A 146 -8.46 -27.48 -17.62
CA CYS A 146 -8.88 -26.13 -17.96
C CYS A 146 -10.36 -25.94 -17.56
N SER A 147 -10.67 -24.84 -16.89
CA SER A 147 -12.00 -24.53 -16.34
C SER A 147 -13.13 -24.48 -17.37
N LEU A 148 -14.33 -24.79 -16.89
CA LEU A 148 -15.62 -24.82 -17.61
C LEU A 148 -16.42 -23.51 -17.50
N SER A 149 -15.81 -22.41 -17.05
CA SER A 149 -16.53 -21.13 -16.83
C SER A 149 -16.57 -20.22 -18.07
N GLU A 150 -17.55 -19.30 -18.14
CA GLU A 150 -17.70 -18.25 -19.17
C GLU A 150 -16.57 -17.19 -19.17
N SER A 151 -15.40 -17.49 -18.59
CA SER A 151 -14.27 -16.56 -18.49
C SER A 151 -13.39 -16.55 -19.74
N GLU A 152 -12.67 -15.45 -19.97
CA GLU A 152 -11.72 -15.35 -21.09
C GLU A 152 -10.44 -16.15 -20.76
N ARG A 153 -10.04 -17.08 -21.65
CA ARG A 153 -8.81 -17.85 -21.45
C ARG A 153 -7.56 -17.00 -21.70
N HIS A 154 -6.65 -16.95 -20.73
CA HIS A 154 -5.33 -16.32 -20.86
C HIS A 154 -4.19 -17.35 -20.63
N GLY A 155 -3.89 -18.14 -21.66
CA GLY A 155 -2.91 -19.23 -21.53
C GLY A 155 -3.44 -20.36 -20.63
N PRO A 156 -2.69 -20.82 -19.60
CA PRO A 156 -3.19 -21.81 -18.63
C PRO A 156 -4.16 -21.21 -17.59
N ALA A 157 -4.36 -19.90 -17.60
CA ALA A 157 -5.16 -19.19 -16.61
C ALA A 157 -6.56 -18.86 -17.12
N ASP A 158 -7.52 -18.87 -16.19
CA ASP A 158 -8.80 -18.21 -16.36
C ASP A 158 -8.67 -16.76 -15.93
N ARG A 159 -8.90 -15.84 -16.86
CA ARG A 159 -8.88 -14.42 -16.57
C ARG A 159 -10.26 -13.94 -16.14
N ARG A 160 -10.33 -13.32 -14.97
CA ARG A 160 -11.51 -12.58 -14.49
C ARG A 160 -11.18 -11.11 -14.39
N ILE A 161 -12.00 -10.27 -15.00
CA ILE A 161 -11.84 -8.81 -14.96
C ILE A 161 -12.81 -8.24 -13.94
N TYR A 162 -12.30 -7.51 -12.96
CA TYR A 162 -13.07 -6.81 -11.94
C TYR A 162 -13.00 -5.30 -12.22
N GLY A 163 -14.14 -4.70 -12.58
CA GLY A 163 -14.21 -3.29 -12.97
C GLY A 163 -13.47 -3.01 -14.30
N LYS A 164 -12.81 -1.85 -14.42
CA LYS A 164 -12.10 -1.45 -15.65
C LYS A 164 -10.58 -1.73 -15.65
N THR A 165 -9.99 -2.10 -14.51
CA THR A 165 -8.52 -2.04 -14.32
C THR A 165 -7.87 -3.21 -13.59
N LEU A 166 -8.64 -4.10 -12.94
CA LEU A 166 -8.08 -5.23 -12.19
C LEU A 166 -8.41 -6.54 -12.91
N SER A 167 -7.39 -7.34 -13.24
CA SER A 167 -7.57 -8.70 -13.74
C SER A 167 -6.99 -9.71 -12.75
N MET A 168 -7.64 -10.86 -12.64
CA MET A 168 -7.18 -11.98 -11.83
C MET A 168 -7.07 -13.20 -12.73
N ASP A 169 -5.86 -13.76 -12.82
CA ASP A 169 -5.53 -14.92 -13.62
C ASP A 169 -5.38 -16.12 -12.66
N THR A 170 -6.36 -17.03 -12.67
CA THR A 170 -6.35 -18.24 -11.82
C THR A 170 -5.93 -19.44 -12.64
N VAL A 171 -4.89 -20.14 -12.19
CA VAL A 171 -4.36 -21.36 -12.83
C VAL A 171 -4.60 -22.56 -11.93
N VAL A 172 -5.22 -23.61 -12.44
CA VAL A 172 -5.25 -24.91 -11.75
C VAL A 172 -3.86 -25.53 -11.83
N ALA A 173 -3.34 -26.08 -10.73
CA ALA A 173 -2.01 -26.68 -10.70
C ALA A 173 -1.96 -27.98 -9.92
N LEU A 174 -0.97 -28.82 -10.22
CA LEU A 174 -0.63 -30.01 -9.42
C LEU A 174 0.73 -29.79 -8.76
N ARG A 175 0.85 -30.16 -7.48
CA ARG A 175 2.09 -29.93 -6.73
C ARG A 175 3.06 -31.09 -6.88
N VAL A 176 4.32 -30.76 -7.16
CA VAL A 176 5.46 -31.68 -7.14
C VAL A 176 6.32 -31.31 -5.94
N LEU A 177 6.40 -32.19 -4.93
CA LEU A 177 7.11 -31.88 -3.67
C LEU A 177 8.63 -31.94 -3.80
N SER A 178 9.14 -32.61 -4.83
CA SER A 178 10.58 -32.78 -5.08
C SER A 178 11.08 -31.85 -6.18
N TRP A 179 12.38 -31.53 -6.14
CA TRP A 179 13.01 -30.73 -7.19
C TRP A 179 12.97 -31.45 -8.55
N PRO A 180 12.46 -30.83 -9.63
CA PRO A 180 12.33 -31.48 -10.95
C PRO A 180 13.68 -31.96 -11.50
N TRP A 181 13.72 -33.20 -12.00
CA TRP A 181 14.92 -33.79 -12.59
C TRP A 181 15.40 -33.02 -13.82
N GLN A 182 14.49 -32.43 -14.60
CA GLN A 182 14.81 -31.54 -15.73
C GLN A 182 15.54 -30.26 -15.29
N ALA A 183 15.34 -29.81 -14.04
CA ALA A 183 16.03 -28.66 -13.45
C ALA A 183 17.25 -29.05 -12.60
N SER A 184 17.67 -30.34 -12.62
CA SER A 184 18.74 -30.87 -11.76
C SER A 184 20.07 -30.12 -11.92
N GLN A 185 20.39 -29.71 -13.15
CA GLN A 185 21.62 -29.02 -13.48
C GLN A 185 21.67 -27.56 -12.98
N TRP A 186 20.53 -26.95 -12.62
CA TRP A 186 20.48 -25.52 -12.29
C TRP A 186 21.45 -25.12 -11.18
N GLY A 187 21.44 -25.84 -10.05
CA GLY A 187 22.29 -25.51 -8.90
C GLY A 187 23.80 -25.63 -9.17
N TYR A 188 24.22 -26.43 -10.16
CA TYR A 188 25.62 -26.61 -10.50
C TYR A 188 26.17 -25.54 -11.46
N ARG A 189 25.28 -24.75 -12.10
CA ARG A 189 25.66 -23.68 -13.03
C ARG A 189 25.85 -22.32 -12.32
N ILE A 190 25.51 -22.23 -11.04
CA ILE A 190 25.51 -20.98 -10.29
C ILE A 190 26.91 -20.62 -9.82
N ASN A 191 27.40 -19.45 -10.25
CA ASN A 191 28.71 -18.93 -9.87
C ASN A 191 28.61 -17.77 -8.86
N ASN A 192 27.75 -16.78 -9.11
CA ASN A 192 27.65 -15.57 -8.27
C ASN A 192 26.31 -15.42 -7.52
N TYR A 193 25.20 -15.71 -8.19
CA TYR A 193 23.85 -15.52 -7.67
C TYR A 193 22.94 -16.68 -8.12
N PRO A 194 22.09 -17.25 -7.25
CA PRO A 194 21.90 -16.91 -5.83
C PRO A 194 22.93 -17.59 -4.89
N SER A 195 22.91 -17.26 -3.60
CA SER A 195 23.75 -17.92 -2.58
C SER A 195 23.41 -19.41 -2.44
N GLN A 196 24.36 -20.22 -1.94
CA GLN A 196 24.16 -21.66 -1.73
C GLN A 196 22.96 -21.96 -0.82
N GLY A 197 22.75 -21.16 0.24
CA GLY A 197 21.57 -21.29 1.12
C GLY A 197 20.26 -21.10 0.35
N ASN A 198 20.20 -20.10 -0.54
CA ASN A 198 19.02 -19.87 -1.39
C ASN A 198 18.81 -20.99 -2.43
N ILE A 199 19.88 -21.60 -2.96
CA ILE A 199 19.77 -22.78 -3.84
C ILE A 199 19.10 -23.94 -3.09
N VAL A 200 19.55 -24.23 -1.86
CA VAL A 200 18.97 -25.29 -1.02
C VAL A 200 17.50 -25.00 -0.74
N LEU A 201 17.18 -23.78 -0.30
CA LEU A 201 15.81 -23.35 -0.01
C LEU A 201 14.90 -23.50 -1.24
N ILE A 202 15.34 -23.04 -2.41
CA ILE A 202 14.57 -23.15 -3.65
C ILE A 202 14.33 -24.63 -4.02
N LYS A 203 15.37 -25.47 -3.92
CA LYS A 203 15.23 -26.91 -4.19
C LYS A 203 14.22 -27.60 -3.28
N GLN A 204 14.10 -27.16 -2.02
CA GLN A 204 13.13 -27.69 -1.05
C GLN A 204 11.67 -27.29 -1.37
N THR A 205 11.45 -26.23 -2.16
CA THR A 205 10.07 -25.81 -2.50
C THR A 205 9.36 -26.73 -3.51
N GLY A 206 10.11 -27.53 -4.26
CA GLY A 206 9.58 -28.38 -5.32
C GLY A 206 9.18 -27.58 -6.57
N ALA A 207 8.07 -27.96 -7.21
CA ALA A 207 7.54 -27.31 -8.40
C ALA A 207 6.01 -27.46 -8.50
N LEU A 208 5.43 -26.78 -9.48
CA LEU A 208 4.04 -26.93 -9.89
C LEU A 208 3.97 -27.49 -11.32
N LEU A 209 2.92 -28.23 -11.62
CA LEU A 209 2.55 -28.60 -12.98
C LEU A 209 1.29 -27.85 -13.37
N VAL A 210 1.36 -27.10 -14.46
CA VAL A 210 0.24 -26.30 -14.98
C VAL A 210 -0.27 -26.90 -16.29
N PRO A 211 -1.60 -26.88 -16.54
CA PRO A 211 -2.25 -27.59 -17.64
C PRO A 211 -2.11 -26.82 -18.97
N VAL A 212 -0.89 -26.77 -19.49
CA VAL A 212 -0.59 -26.22 -20.81
C VAL A 212 0.55 -27.01 -21.43
N GLY A 213 0.33 -27.54 -22.62
CA GLY A 213 1.36 -28.23 -23.38
C GLY A 213 2.21 -27.31 -24.24
N HIS A 214 3.22 -27.90 -24.85
CA HIS A 214 4.13 -27.17 -25.72
C HIS A 214 3.42 -26.79 -27.03
N PRO A 215 3.51 -25.52 -27.50
CA PRO A 215 2.71 -25.04 -28.65
C PRO A 215 2.92 -25.79 -29.95
N LEU A 216 4.07 -26.46 -30.11
CA LEU A 216 4.43 -27.21 -31.32
C LEU A 216 4.35 -28.73 -31.12
N SER A 217 3.95 -29.20 -29.94
CA SER A 217 3.81 -30.64 -29.70
C SER A 217 2.49 -31.15 -30.27
N PRO A 218 2.49 -32.29 -30.99
CA PRO A 218 1.26 -32.94 -31.43
C PRO A 218 0.41 -33.47 -30.26
N GLU A 219 1.05 -33.71 -29.10
CA GLU A 219 0.41 -34.22 -27.88
C GLU A 219 0.25 -33.12 -26.81
N SER A 220 0.23 -31.85 -27.21
CA SER A 220 0.16 -30.70 -26.29
C SER A 220 -1.03 -30.75 -25.32
N HIS A 221 -2.12 -31.44 -25.67
CA HIS A 221 -3.29 -31.61 -24.80
C HIS A 221 -3.03 -32.59 -23.62
N LEU A 222 -2.00 -33.44 -23.72
CA LEU A 222 -1.59 -34.41 -22.69
C LEU A 222 -0.43 -33.90 -21.82
N GLU A 223 0.19 -32.80 -22.23
CA GLU A 223 1.40 -32.27 -21.62
C GLU A 223 1.11 -31.24 -20.52
N TRP A 224 1.88 -31.34 -19.45
CA TRP A 224 1.88 -30.42 -18.32
C TRP A 224 3.20 -29.68 -18.28
N ARG A 225 3.16 -28.35 -18.13
CA ARG A 225 4.38 -27.54 -18.02
C ARG A 225 4.85 -27.49 -16.58
N ILE A 226 6.16 -27.69 -16.38
CA ILE A 226 6.83 -27.51 -15.08
C ILE A 226 6.96 -26.01 -14.81
N SER A 227 6.37 -25.54 -13.71
CA SER A 227 6.48 -24.17 -13.21
C SER A 227 7.27 -24.15 -11.90
N ILE A 228 8.34 -23.36 -11.84
CA ILE A 228 9.16 -23.16 -10.63
C ILE A 228 8.89 -21.75 -10.06
N SER A 229 7.61 -21.35 -10.06
CA SER A 229 7.17 -20.02 -9.60
C SER A 229 7.53 -19.72 -8.14
N TYR A 230 7.59 -20.74 -7.27
CA TYR A 230 8.12 -20.60 -5.91
C TYR A 230 9.57 -20.15 -5.90
N GLY A 231 10.41 -20.82 -6.69
CA GLY A 231 11.83 -20.51 -6.80
C GLY A 231 12.04 -19.12 -7.39
N GLU A 232 11.30 -18.77 -8.44
CA GLU A 232 11.32 -17.44 -9.04
C GLU A 232 10.97 -16.35 -8.04
N LYS A 233 9.90 -16.54 -7.26
CA LYS A 233 9.48 -15.58 -6.24
C LYS A 233 10.58 -15.39 -5.18
N ILE A 234 11.17 -16.47 -4.70
CA ILE A 234 12.30 -16.42 -3.75
C ILE A 234 13.46 -15.62 -4.37
N LEU A 235 13.83 -15.86 -5.62
CA LEU A 235 14.91 -15.10 -6.28
C LEU A 235 14.59 -13.60 -6.35
N VAL A 236 13.41 -13.22 -6.85
CA VAL A 236 13.04 -11.79 -6.96
C VAL A 236 12.98 -11.11 -5.59
N TRP A 237 12.57 -11.83 -4.54
CA TRP A 237 12.58 -11.32 -3.16
C TRP A 237 13.98 -11.08 -2.60
N GLN A 238 15.00 -11.73 -3.15
CA GLN A 238 16.40 -11.54 -2.79
C GLN A 238 17.09 -10.43 -3.62
N PHE A 239 16.37 -9.79 -4.55
CA PHE A 239 16.93 -8.67 -5.30
C PHE A 239 17.29 -7.52 -4.38
N ASN A 240 18.50 -6.98 -4.56
CA ASN A 240 18.83 -5.67 -4.01
C ASN A 240 18.06 -4.57 -4.78
N SER A 241 18.12 -3.35 -4.27
CA SER A 241 17.40 -2.19 -4.81
C SER A 241 17.72 -1.93 -6.30
N THR A 242 18.99 -2.05 -6.70
CA THR A 242 19.44 -1.86 -8.09
C THR A 242 18.90 -2.93 -9.02
N GLN A 243 18.96 -4.19 -8.60
CA GLN A 243 18.48 -5.36 -9.36
C GLN A 243 16.97 -5.27 -9.59
N TYR A 244 16.25 -4.91 -8.53
CA TYR A 244 14.81 -4.71 -8.57
C TYR A 244 14.41 -3.56 -9.51
N LYS A 245 15.04 -2.39 -9.37
CA LYS A 245 14.77 -1.24 -10.25
C LYS A 245 15.14 -1.53 -11.71
N CYS A 246 16.22 -2.28 -11.96
CA CYS A 246 16.58 -2.74 -13.30
C CYS A 246 15.47 -3.62 -13.90
N TYR A 247 14.93 -4.59 -13.14
CA TYR A 247 13.82 -5.42 -13.60
C TYR A 247 12.57 -4.59 -13.93
N VAL A 248 12.18 -3.65 -13.05
CA VAL A 248 11.02 -2.77 -13.29
C VAL A 248 11.23 -1.89 -14.53
N LEU A 249 12.41 -1.30 -14.70
CA LEU A 249 12.73 -0.51 -15.90
C LEU A 249 12.63 -1.34 -17.18
N LEU A 250 13.06 -2.61 -17.17
CA LEU A 250 12.89 -3.50 -18.31
C LEU A 250 11.41 -3.79 -18.62
N LYS A 251 10.56 -3.93 -17.61
CA LYS A 251 9.10 -4.06 -17.80
C LYS A 251 8.52 -2.79 -18.44
N MET A 252 8.96 -1.61 -18.00
CA MET A 252 8.52 -0.32 -18.56
C MET A 252 8.99 -0.14 -20.01
N ILE A 253 10.25 -0.50 -20.31
CA ILE A 253 10.80 -0.47 -21.66
C ILE A 253 10.02 -1.42 -22.58
N LYS A 254 9.72 -2.64 -22.11
CA LYS A 254 8.86 -3.58 -22.83
C LYS A 254 7.51 -2.94 -23.14
N LYS A 255 6.85 -2.39 -22.13
CA LYS A 255 5.53 -1.78 -22.28
C LYS A 255 5.51 -0.61 -23.25
N HIS A 256 6.48 0.30 -23.11
CA HIS A 256 6.44 1.56 -23.83
C HIS A 256 7.00 1.46 -25.26
N PHE A 257 8.02 0.64 -25.49
CA PHE A 257 8.70 0.57 -26.79
C PHE A 257 8.44 -0.73 -27.56
N VAL A 258 8.32 -1.85 -26.86
CA VAL A 258 8.19 -3.16 -27.50
C VAL A 258 6.75 -3.51 -27.83
N GLU A 259 5.83 -3.42 -26.86
CA GLU A 259 4.41 -3.79 -27.08
C GLU A 259 3.77 -3.03 -28.26
N PRO A 260 3.90 -1.69 -28.39
CA PRO A 260 3.22 -0.96 -29.46
C PRO A 260 3.78 -1.30 -30.84
N SER A 261 5.06 -1.70 -30.91
CA SER A 261 5.78 -1.94 -32.17
C SER A 261 5.70 -3.40 -32.63
N CYS A 262 5.73 -4.34 -31.68
CA CYS A 262 5.94 -5.76 -31.92
C CYS A 262 4.79 -6.65 -31.40
N GLY A 263 3.85 -6.09 -30.63
CA GLY A 263 2.80 -6.83 -29.93
C GLY A 263 3.25 -7.37 -28.56
N GLU A 264 2.28 -7.58 -27.67
CA GLU A 264 2.50 -7.91 -26.26
C GLU A 264 3.23 -9.24 -26.03
N LYS A 265 3.04 -10.21 -26.93
CA LYS A 265 3.59 -11.57 -26.82
C LYS A 265 5.02 -11.70 -27.34
N ALA A 266 5.55 -10.71 -28.05
CA ALA A 266 6.89 -10.76 -28.63
C ALA A 266 7.99 -10.79 -27.56
N LEU A 267 7.83 -10.00 -26.50
CA LEU A 267 8.69 -10.01 -25.31
C LEU A 267 7.78 -9.84 -24.09
N THR A 268 7.82 -10.75 -23.11
CA THR A 268 6.96 -10.72 -21.92
C THR A 268 7.76 -10.30 -20.68
N SER A 269 7.07 -9.94 -19.59
CA SER A 269 7.71 -9.69 -18.29
C SER A 269 8.52 -10.89 -17.81
N TYR A 270 8.10 -12.11 -18.16
CA TYR A 270 8.83 -13.34 -17.85
C TYR A 270 10.19 -13.40 -18.56
N HIS A 271 10.27 -12.98 -19.82
CA HIS A 271 11.55 -12.88 -20.53
C HIS A 271 12.48 -11.83 -19.88
N CYS A 272 11.94 -10.68 -19.46
CA CYS A 272 12.71 -9.66 -18.74
C CYS A 272 13.24 -10.19 -17.40
N LYS A 273 12.41 -10.90 -16.62
CA LYS A 273 12.78 -11.51 -15.35
C LYS A 273 13.92 -12.51 -15.53
N THR A 274 13.77 -13.42 -16.50
CA THR A 274 14.80 -14.41 -16.83
C THR A 274 16.11 -13.76 -17.29
N CYS A 275 16.04 -12.67 -18.06
CA CYS A 275 17.22 -11.91 -18.45
C CYS A 275 17.97 -11.34 -17.24
N VAL A 276 17.26 -10.79 -16.25
CA VAL A 276 17.89 -10.29 -15.02
C VAL A 276 18.55 -11.44 -14.24
N PHE A 277 17.91 -12.60 -14.13
CA PHE A 277 18.53 -13.76 -13.47
C PHE A 277 19.83 -14.21 -14.15
N TYR A 278 19.86 -14.31 -15.48
CA TYR A 278 21.08 -14.63 -16.23
C TYR A 278 22.15 -13.53 -16.12
N ALA A 279 21.76 -12.26 -16.11
CA ALA A 279 22.68 -11.14 -15.91
C ALA A 279 23.34 -11.22 -14.52
N LEU A 280 22.56 -11.52 -13.48
CA LEU A 280 23.06 -11.69 -12.11
C LEU A 280 24.02 -12.87 -11.97
N GLN A 281 23.72 -13.99 -12.63
CA GLN A 281 24.58 -15.16 -12.61
C GLN A 281 25.94 -14.89 -13.28
N SER A 282 25.97 -14.03 -14.30
CA SER A 282 27.13 -13.80 -15.17
C SER A 282 27.96 -12.55 -14.83
N THR A 283 27.56 -11.77 -13.82
CA THR A 283 28.24 -10.52 -13.43
C THR A 283 28.57 -10.48 -11.95
N PRO A 284 29.61 -9.72 -11.54
CA PRO A 284 29.97 -9.60 -10.13
C PRO A 284 28.95 -8.73 -9.37
N PRO A 285 28.74 -8.96 -8.06
CA PRO A 285 27.84 -8.14 -7.23
C PRO A 285 28.18 -6.64 -7.21
N SER A 286 29.46 -6.28 -7.39
CA SER A 286 29.92 -4.89 -7.48
C SER A 286 29.34 -4.13 -8.68
N LEU A 287 28.85 -4.81 -9.71
CA LEU A 287 28.15 -4.17 -10.82
C LEU A 287 26.77 -3.65 -10.41
N TRP A 288 26.10 -4.29 -9.45
CA TRP A 288 24.71 -4.04 -9.11
C TRP A 288 24.55 -2.96 -8.01
N GLN A 289 25.23 -1.83 -8.20
CA GLN A 289 25.19 -0.64 -7.35
C GLN A 289 24.34 0.47 -7.98
N PRO A 290 23.78 1.40 -7.19
CA PRO A 290 22.90 2.47 -7.70
C PRO A 290 23.49 3.27 -8.86
N GLU A 291 24.79 3.55 -8.83
CA GLU A 291 25.55 4.30 -9.82
C GLU A 291 25.65 3.55 -11.17
N ASN A 292 25.40 2.25 -11.16
CA ASN A 292 25.50 1.38 -12.33
C ASN A 292 24.12 0.96 -12.86
N LEU A 293 23.02 1.54 -12.39
CA LEU A 293 21.66 1.12 -12.76
C LEU A 293 21.45 1.12 -14.28
N LEU A 294 21.84 2.19 -14.99
CA LEU A 294 21.69 2.27 -16.44
C LEU A 294 22.55 1.23 -17.18
N LEU A 295 23.76 1.01 -16.68
CA LEU A 295 24.67 0.00 -17.22
C LEU A 295 24.07 -1.41 -17.09
N CYS A 296 23.41 -1.69 -15.96
CA CYS A 296 22.71 -2.95 -15.73
C CYS A 296 21.51 -3.12 -16.67
N VAL A 297 20.72 -2.07 -16.91
CA VAL A 297 19.61 -2.09 -17.89
C VAL A 297 20.15 -2.35 -19.30
N GLU A 298 21.22 -1.66 -19.69
CA GLU A 298 21.83 -1.83 -21.00
C GLU A 298 22.40 -3.24 -21.22
N LEU A 299 23.04 -3.81 -20.19
CA LEU A 299 23.49 -5.20 -20.20
C LEU A 299 22.33 -6.18 -20.48
N CYS A 300 21.20 -5.97 -19.83
CA CYS A 300 20.01 -6.78 -20.06
C CYS A 300 19.46 -6.59 -21.48
N LEU A 301 19.38 -5.35 -21.99
CA LEU A 301 18.95 -5.09 -23.37
C LEU A 301 19.88 -5.74 -24.40
N ARG A 302 21.20 -5.72 -24.18
CA ARG A 302 22.18 -6.41 -25.04
C ARG A 302 22.00 -7.93 -24.99
N THR A 303 21.67 -8.48 -23.82
CA THR A 303 21.42 -9.92 -23.65
C THR A 303 20.14 -10.34 -24.37
N LEU A 304 19.04 -9.60 -24.18
CA LEU A 304 17.79 -9.80 -24.91
C LEU A 304 18.01 -9.70 -26.43
N CYS A 305 18.77 -8.71 -26.89
CA CYS A 305 19.11 -8.57 -28.31
C CYS A 305 19.84 -9.80 -28.85
N LYS A 306 20.81 -10.36 -28.11
CA LYS A 306 21.50 -11.60 -28.49
C LYS A 306 20.52 -12.78 -28.58
N TRP A 307 19.67 -12.97 -27.58
CA TRP A 307 18.67 -14.05 -27.56
C TRP A 307 17.67 -13.93 -28.71
N VAL A 308 17.17 -12.72 -28.97
CA VAL A 308 16.25 -12.45 -30.08
C VAL A 308 16.93 -12.73 -31.41
N LYS A 309 18.20 -12.33 -31.59
CA LYS A 309 18.96 -12.59 -32.82
C LYS A 309 19.11 -14.09 -33.12
N ILE A 310 19.40 -14.90 -32.10
CA ILE A 310 19.57 -16.36 -32.26
C ILE A 310 18.25 -17.14 -32.18
N GLY A 311 17.14 -16.49 -31.83
CA GLY A 311 15.84 -17.13 -31.65
C GLY A 311 15.75 -18.04 -30.42
N TYR A 312 16.57 -17.80 -29.40
CA TYR A 312 16.69 -18.68 -28.24
C TYR A 312 16.73 -17.89 -26.92
N CYS A 313 15.68 -18.03 -26.12
CA CYS A 313 15.56 -17.47 -24.77
C CYS A 313 15.47 -18.63 -23.76
N PRO A 314 16.57 -19.00 -23.09
CA PRO A 314 16.59 -20.15 -22.20
C PRO A 314 15.77 -19.91 -20.94
N ASN A 315 14.96 -20.88 -20.52
CA ASN A 315 14.41 -20.86 -19.15
C ASN A 315 15.58 -20.85 -18.13
N TYR A 316 15.41 -20.15 -17.01
CA TYR A 316 16.47 -20.02 -16.01
C TYR A 316 16.80 -21.36 -15.33
N PHE A 317 15.78 -22.13 -14.95
CA PHE A 317 15.93 -23.40 -14.26
C PHE A 317 16.14 -24.58 -15.20
N ILE A 318 15.49 -24.57 -16.37
CA ILE A 318 15.54 -25.63 -17.38
C ILE A 318 16.07 -25.05 -18.71
N PRO A 319 17.38 -24.81 -18.87
CA PRO A 319 17.92 -24.07 -20.02
C PRO A 319 17.57 -24.63 -21.38
N GLN A 320 17.32 -25.94 -21.45
CA GLN A 320 16.92 -26.65 -22.66
C GLN A 320 15.53 -26.20 -23.16
N GLU A 321 14.68 -25.66 -22.29
CA GLU A 321 13.39 -25.07 -22.64
C GLU A 321 13.61 -23.67 -23.26
N ASN A 322 13.34 -23.55 -24.56
CA ASN A 322 13.37 -22.27 -25.27
C ASN A 322 12.02 -21.56 -25.20
N MET A 323 11.97 -20.45 -24.45
CA MET A 323 10.73 -19.70 -24.22
C MET A 323 10.24 -18.91 -25.44
N PHE A 324 11.11 -18.69 -26.44
CA PHE A 324 10.76 -18.05 -27.73
C PHE A 324 10.15 -19.01 -28.75
N HIS A 325 10.28 -20.33 -28.52
CA HIS A 325 9.84 -21.33 -29.47
C HIS A 325 8.33 -21.23 -29.74
N GLY A 326 7.94 -21.22 -31.02
CA GLY A 326 6.54 -21.05 -31.45
C GLY A 326 5.96 -19.64 -31.26
N LYS A 327 6.69 -18.69 -30.66
CA LYS A 327 6.20 -17.33 -30.34
C LYS A 327 6.94 -16.22 -31.07
N LEU A 328 8.24 -16.39 -31.28
CA LEU A 328 9.10 -15.36 -31.89
C LEU A 328 9.79 -15.91 -33.14
N TYR A 329 9.25 -15.57 -34.32
CA TYR A 329 9.81 -15.96 -35.61
C TYR A 329 9.47 -14.92 -36.69
N GLY A 330 10.21 -14.98 -37.81
CA GLY A 330 9.94 -14.16 -38.99
C GLY A 330 9.94 -12.66 -38.72
N HIS A 331 8.91 -11.96 -39.21
CA HIS A 331 8.83 -10.50 -39.15
C HIS A 331 8.80 -9.93 -37.72
N ILE A 332 8.21 -10.64 -36.74
CA ILE A 332 8.16 -10.19 -35.34
C ILE A 332 9.57 -10.18 -34.74
N GLN A 333 10.37 -11.20 -35.03
CA GLN A 333 11.76 -11.30 -34.57
C GLN A 333 12.63 -10.15 -35.11
N VAL A 334 12.48 -9.84 -36.41
CA VAL A 334 13.20 -8.73 -37.06
C VAL A 334 12.81 -7.38 -36.45
N LYS A 335 11.50 -7.14 -36.25
CA LYS A 335 11.00 -5.91 -35.61
C LYS A 335 11.50 -5.75 -34.18
N LEU A 336 11.42 -6.80 -33.37
CA LEU A 336 11.90 -6.77 -31.99
C LEU A 336 13.40 -6.47 -31.92
N LEU A 337 14.17 -7.10 -32.81
CA LEU A 337 15.61 -6.86 -32.90
C LEU A 337 15.93 -5.40 -33.26
N ALA A 338 15.18 -4.81 -34.20
CA ALA A 338 15.33 -3.41 -34.59
C ALA A 338 15.05 -2.46 -33.41
N VAL A 339 13.93 -2.65 -32.70
CA VAL A 339 13.58 -1.84 -31.52
C VAL A 339 14.66 -1.91 -30.45
N LEU A 340 15.15 -3.11 -30.12
CA LEU A 340 16.21 -3.28 -29.12
C LEU A 340 17.53 -2.61 -29.56
N HIS A 341 17.91 -2.71 -30.85
CA HIS A 341 19.08 -2.02 -31.38
C HIS A 341 18.94 -0.50 -31.31
N ASP A 342 17.76 0.04 -31.63
CA ASP A 342 17.53 1.47 -31.59
C ASP A 342 17.54 2.02 -30.16
N LEU A 343 17.07 1.25 -29.16
CA LEU A 343 17.22 1.60 -27.76
C LEU A 343 18.69 1.65 -27.33
N LEU A 344 19.49 0.65 -27.75
CA LEU A 344 20.93 0.60 -27.43
C LEU A 344 21.71 1.76 -28.07
N ARG A 345 21.33 2.22 -29.26
CA ARG A 345 21.96 3.38 -29.94
C ARG A 345 21.74 4.71 -29.24
N GLN A 346 20.73 4.80 -28.36
CA GLN A 346 20.36 6.05 -27.70
C GLN A 346 21.10 6.29 -26.38
N GLU A 347 21.94 5.36 -25.93
CA GLU A 347 22.79 5.54 -24.75
C GLU A 347 21.99 6.03 -23.52
N GLY A 348 20.92 5.32 -23.19
CA GLY A 348 20.08 5.60 -22.01
C GLY A 348 19.05 6.73 -22.18
N LYS A 349 19.13 7.56 -23.24
CA LYS A 349 18.19 8.68 -23.47
C LYS A 349 16.74 8.24 -23.66
N TYR A 350 16.49 6.98 -23.99
CA TYR A 350 15.15 6.41 -24.10
C TYR A 350 14.35 6.50 -22.78
N ILE A 351 15.02 6.62 -21.63
CA ILE A 351 14.36 6.73 -20.33
C ILE A 351 13.51 8.00 -20.22
N LEU A 352 13.96 9.10 -20.83
CA LEU A 352 13.21 10.36 -20.88
C LEU A 352 11.90 10.24 -21.68
N ARG A 353 11.79 9.22 -22.53
CA ARG A 353 10.64 8.97 -23.40
C ARG A 353 9.73 7.89 -22.88
N LEU A 354 10.07 7.21 -21.79
CA LEU A 354 9.13 6.32 -21.13
C LEU A 354 7.91 7.16 -20.73
N SER A 355 6.78 7.04 -21.45
CA SER A 355 5.57 7.76 -21.05
C SER A 355 5.14 7.27 -19.68
N CYS A 356 4.77 8.22 -18.87
CA CYS A 356 4.66 8.05 -17.46
C CYS A 356 3.56 8.95 -16.95
N ASP A 357 2.30 8.61 -17.23
CA ASP A 357 1.19 9.32 -16.58
C ASP A 357 1.40 9.35 -15.04
N ASP A 358 2.20 8.43 -14.47
CA ASP A 358 2.73 8.50 -13.11
C ASP A 358 4.18 9.01 -12.93
N MET A 359 5.22 8.50 -13.60
CA MET A 359 6.61 8.93 -13.32
C MET A 359 6.95 10.36 -13.79
N GLY A 360 6.33 10.87 -14.87
CA GLY A 360 6.56 12.23 -15.39
C GLY A 360 5.79 13.28 -14.59
N GLN A 361 4.57 12.93 -14.16
CA GLN A 361 3.81 13.74 -13.19
C GLN A 361 4.46 13.69 -11.79
N ARG A 362 5.01 12.54 -11.35
CA ARG A 362 5.76 12.45 -10.09
C ARG A 362 7.12 13.12 -10.16
N LEU A 363 7.87 13.04 -11.27
CA LEU A 363 9.11 13.79 -11.47
C LEU A 363 8.90 15.31 -11.42
N THR A 364 7.77 15.78 -11.97
CA THR A 364 7.38 17.20 -11.91
C THR A 364 6.89 17.61 -10.51
N ARG A 365 6.15 16.74 -9.80
CA ARG A 365 5.74 16.93 -8.38
C ARG A 365 6.91 16.83 -7.38
N LEU A 366 7.90 15.97 -7.62
CA LEU A 366 9.06 15.77 -6.75
C LEU A 366 10.11 16.89 -6.88
N CYS A 367 10.09 17.62 -7.99
CA CYS A 367 10.80 18.89 -8.07
C CYS A 367 10.09 20.02 -7.30
N GLN A 368 8.92 19.77 -6.68
CA GLN A 368 8.14 20.81 -6.03
C GLN A 368 7.71 20.59 -4.57
N THR A 369 7.72 19.39 -3.98
CA THR A 369 7.48 19.28 -2.51
C THR A 369 8.06 18.01 -1.88
N SER A 370 9.13 18.15 -1.08
CA SER A 370 9.88 17.05 -0.45
C SER A 370 9.37 16.60 0.93
N LEU A 371 8.37 17.26 1.51
CA LEU A 371 8.03 17.10 2.93
C LEU A 371 6.83 16.18 3.23
N ILE A 372 5.87 16.05 2.30
CA ILE A 372 4.52 15.55 2.65
C ILE A 372 4.39 14.01 2.53
N ASN A 373 5.23 13.35 1.72
CA ASN A 373 5.04 11.93 1.38
C ASN A 373 5.73 10.92 2.31
N SER A 374 6.57 11.35 3.25
CA SER A 374 7.17 10.45 4.25
C SER A 374 6.15 9.99 5.31
N VAL A 375 5.00 10.65 5.39
CA VAL A 375 4.06 10.50 6.52
C VAL A 375 2.84 9.66 6.17
N ILE A 376 2.54 9.46 4.88
CA ILE A 376 1.25 8.91 4.43
C ILE A 376 1.17 7.36 4.42
N GLN A 377 2.24 6.60 4.69
CA GLN A 377 2.27 5.14 4.44
C GLN A 377 1.58 4.23 5.49
N GLU A 378 0.90 4.76 6.50
CA GLU A 378 0.22 3.92 7.51
C GLU A 378 -1.29 3.78 7.28
N LYS A 379 -1.86 2.60 7.55
CA LYS A 379 -3.29 2.28 7.44
C LYS A 379 -4.19 3.26 8.22
N VAL A 380 -3.59 3.90 9.21
CA VAL A 380 -4.11 4.93 10.11
C VAL A 380 -4.34 6.28 9.41
N VAL A 381 -3.40 6.70 8.56
CA VAL A 381 -3.46 7.96 7.79
C VAL A 381 -4.69 7.99 6.89
N VAL A 382 -5.03 6.83 6.33
CA VAL A 382 -6.22 6.67 5.48
C VAL A 382 -7.49 7.00 6.25
N GLU A 383 -7.57 6.66 7.54
CA GLU A 383 -8.72 6.95 8.39
C GLU A 383 -8.80 8.43 8.79
N SER A 384 -7.66 9.03 9.15
CA SER A 384 -7.54 10.48 9.37
C SER A 384 -7.98 11.29 8.14
N MET A 385 -7.55 10.89 6.94
CA MET A 385 -7.95 11.51 5.68
C MET A 385 -9.43 11.33 5.38
N ARG A 386 -10.01 10.15 5.64
CA ARG A 386 -11.44 9.85 5.43
C ARG A 386 -12.35 10.80 6.22
N ILE A 387 -12.02 11.06 7.48
CA ILE A 387 -12.74 11.99 8.34
C ILE A 387 -12.57 13.43 7.82
N SER A 388 -11.34 13.87 7.49
CA SER A 388 -11.12 15.20 6.88
C SER A 388 -11.96 15.42 5.60
N PHE A 389 -12.08 14.39 4.77
CA PHE A 389 -12.88 14.43 3.53
C PHE A 389 -14.39 14.50 3.77
N ALA A 390 -14.90 13.88 4.85
CA ALA A 390 -16.31 13.98 5.22
C ALA A 390 -16.66 15.44 5.59
N PHE A 391 -15.80 16.11 6.38
CA PHE A 391 -15.96 17.54 6.70
C PHE A 391 -15.84 18.46 5.49
N LEU A 392 -14.90 18.21 4.58
CA LEU A 392 -14.72 18.97 3.33
C LEU A 392 -15.90 18.85 2.36
N SER A 393 -16.67 17.75 2.43
CA SER A 393 -17.77 17.50 1.50
C SER A 393 -18.90 18.54 1.59
N GLY A 394 -19.17 19.10 2.78
CA GLY A 394 -20.14 20.19 2.95
C GLY A 394 -19.74 21.48 2.23
N SER A 395 -18.43 21.78 2.16
CA SER A 395 -17.93 22.96 1.45
C SER A 395 -17.95 22.82 -0.08
N ILE A 396 -18.00 21.59 -0.60
CA ILE A 396 -17.99 21.31 -2.04
C ILE A 396 -19.42 21.27 -2.62
N GLU A 397 -20.46 21.01 -1.81
CA GLU A 397 -21.86 21.01 -2.28
C GLU A 397 -22.31 22.39 -2.81
N GLU A 398 -21.73 23.47 -2.30
CA GLU A 398 -22.01 24.85 -2.71
C GLU A 398 -21.43 25.22 -4.08
N ALA A 399 -20.41 24.50 -4.55
CA ALA A 399 -19.89 24.59 -5.92
C ALA A 399 -20.78 23.89 -6.97
N GLY A 400 -22.00 23.46 -6.58
CA GLY A 400 -22.99 22.85 -7.47
C GLY A 400 -22.83 21.34 -7.69
N ILE A 401 -22.04 20.65 -6.85
CA ILE A 401 -21.77 19.22 -6.97
C ILE A 401 -22.44 18.47 -5.80
N LYS A 402 -23.69 18.01 -5.99
CA LYS A 402 -24.37 17.12 -5.03
C LYS A 402 -23.59 15.81 -4.86
N PHE A 403 -23.26 15.44 -3.61
CA PHE A 403 -22.64 14.15 -3.31
C PHE A 403 -23.70 13.08 -3.06
N ALA A 404 -24.04 12.31 -4.10
CA ALA A 404 -24.83 11.09 -3.95
C ALA A 404 -23.92 9.86 -4.13
N CYS A 405 -23.16 9.46 -3.10
CA CYS A 405 -22.42 8.19 -3.11
C CYS A 405 -22.23 7.63 -1.70
N GLN A 406 -22.75 6.43 -1.48
CA GLN A 406 -22.72 5.69 -0.20
C GLN A 406 -21.39 4.98 0.09
N ASP A 407 -20.45 4.96 -0.86
CA ASP A 407 -19.17 4.22 -0.74
C ASP A 407 -17.96 5.16 -0.90
N LEU A 408 -17.04 5.05 0.05
CA LEU A 408 -15.85 5.86 0.19
C LEU A 408 -14.83 5.67 -0.95
N SER A 409 -14.80 4.49 -1.56
CA SER A 409 -13.97 4.21 -2.75
C SER A 409 -14.40 5.10 -3.92
N ASN A 410 -15.71 5.32 -4.03
CA ASN A 410 -16.32 6.21 -5.01
C ASN A 410 -16.15 7.68 -4.62
N LYS A 411 -16.18 8.03 -3.33
CA LYS A 411 -15.82 9.39 -2.84
C LYS A 411 -14.39 9.76 -3.21
N ILE A 412 -13.40 8.90 -2.94
CA ILE A 412 -11.97 9.15 -3.25
C ILE A 412 -11.74 9.24 -4.76
N GLY A 413 -12.36 8.36 -5.55
CA GLY A 413 -12.26 8.39 -7.02
C GLY A 413 -12.88 9.64 -7.65
N PHE A 414 -14.01 10.10 -7.10
CA PHE A 414 -14.71 11.29 -7.56
C PHE A 414 -14.01 12.59 -7.12
N VAL A 415 -13.52 12.65 -5.88
CA VAL A 415 -12.68 13.75 -5.37
C VAL A 415 -11.38 13.87 -6.17
N LYS A 416 -10.70 12.76 -6.50
CA LYS A 416 -9.53 12.77 -7.39
C LYS A 416 -9.84 13.37 -8.77
N LYS A 417 -11.05 13.11 -9.28
CA LYS A 417 -11.52 13.66 -10.56
C LYS A 417 -11.79 15.16 -10.47
N ILE A 418 -12.38 15.65 -9.37
CA ILE A 418 -12.61 17.09 -9.11
C ILE A 418 -11.29 17.85 -8.83
N CYS A 419 -10.39 17.25 -8.06
CA CYS A 419 -9.07 17.82 -7.76
C CYS A 419 -8.21 17.96 -9.03
N SER A 420 -8.38 17.07 -10.01
CA SER A 420 -7.69 17.18 -11.30
C SER A 420 -8.16 18.34 -12.17
N THR A 421 -9.29 18.98 -11.82
CA THR A 421 -9.91 20.06 -12.61
C THR A 421 -9.97 21.41 -11.90
N HIS A 422 -9.93 21.46 -10.56
CA HIS A 422 -10.04 22.70 -9.79
C HIS A 422 -8.89 22.87 -8.77
N THR A 423 -7.98 23.81 -9.08
CA THR A 423 -6.78 24.15 -8.27
C THR A 423 -7.11 24.59 -6.84
N THR A 424 -8.22 25.30 -6.63
CA THR A 424 -8.66 25.77 -5.30
C THR A 424 -9.09 24.62 -4.38
N ILE A 425 -9.80 23.62 -4.92
CA ILE A 425 -10.27 22.44 -4.17
C ILE A 425 -9.09 21.54 -3.81
N GLN A 426 -8.12 21.39 -4.72
CA GLN A 426 -6.88 20.66 -4.46
C GLN A 426 -6.10 21.28 -3.29
N THR A 427 -5.98 22.61 -3.28
CA THR A 427 -5.28 23.36 -2.22
C THR A 427 -5.96 23.13 -0.87
N LEU A 428 -7.29 23.26 -0.78
CA LEU A 428 -8.06 22.99 0.45
C LEU A 428 -7.86 21.57 1.00
N ILE A 429 -7.85 20.55 0.15
CA ILE A 429 -7.68 19.15 0.57
C ILE A 429 -6.26 18.86 1.06
N GLU A 430 -5.24 19.33 0.34
CA GLU A 430 -3.83 19.16 0.73
C GLU A 430 -3.54 19.82 2.09
N MET A 431 -4.24 20.93 2.37
CA MET A 431 -4.13 21.70 3.61
C MET A 431 -4.69 20.96 4.84
N PHE A 432 -5.94 20.44 4.78
CA PHE A 432 -6.55 19.70 5.90
C PHE A 432 -5.84 18.38 6.20
N CYS A 433 -5.39 17.68 5.15
CA CYS A 433 -4.67 16.42 5.32
C CYS A 433 -3.35 16.64 6.08
N SER A 434 -2.65 17.75 5.81
CA SER A 434 -1.33 18.05 6.41
C SER A 434 -1.39 18.19 7.93
N SER A 435 -2.37 18.91 8.50
CA SER A 435 -2.53 19.03 9.95
C SER A 435 -2.83 17.69 10.65
N SER A 436 -3.66 16.85 10.03
CA SER A 436 -4.00 15.55 10.61
C SER A 436 -2.82 14.57 10.54
N LEU A 437 -2.08 14.58 9.44
CA LEU A 437 -0.88 13.79 9.22
C LEU A 437 0.25 14.16 10.18
N GLY A 438 0.50 15.46 10.35
CA GLY A 438 1.54 15.95 11.26
C GLY A 438 1.23 15.57 12.71
N SER A 439 -0.03 15.72 13.14
CA SER A 439 -0.48 15.31 14.48
C SER A 439 -0.36 13.79 14.72
N ASP A 440 -0.69 12.97 13.71
CA ASP A 440 -0.53 11.53 13.80
C ASP A 440 0.94 11.10 13.90
N LEU A 441 1.81 11.64 13.04
CA LEU A 441 3.24 11.33 13.09
C LEU A 441 3.88 11.76 14.40
N ALA A 442 3.50 12.93 14.92
CA ALA A 442 3.95 13.39 16.22
C ALA A 442 3.52 12.40 17.33
N SER A 443 2.28 11.92 17.28
CA SER A 443 1.74 10.95 18.24
C SER A 443 2.54 9.65 18.21
N GLN A 444 2.89 9.16 17.02
CA GLN A 444 3.73 7.97 16.86
C GLN A 444 5.13 8.17 17.43
N CYS A 445 5.76 9.32 17.17
CA CYS A 445 7.09 9.64 17.71
C CYS A 445 7.08 9.72 19.24
N LEU A 446 6.06 10.36 19.82
CA LEU A 446 5.90 10.52 21.27
C LEU A 446 5.51 9.21 21.98
N SER A 447 5.00 8.22 21.26
CA SER A 447 4.67 6.90 21.81
C SER A 447 5.89 6.00 22.03
N GLN A 448 7.04 6.34 21.46
CA GLN A 448 8.27 5.54 21.48
C GLN A 448 9.15 5.89 22.70
N GLU A 449 9.91 4.91 23.21
CA GLU A 449 10.85 5.15 24.32
C GLU A 449 12.03 6.04 23.91
N VAL A 450 12.44 5.98 22.64
CA VAL A 450 13.47 6.83 22.04
C VAL A 450 12.81 7.67 20.95
N ILE A 451 12.87 8.99 21.09
CA ILE A 451 12.23 9.93 20.16
C ILE A 451 13.08 10.03 18.89
N ASP A 452 12.46 9.73 17.73
CA ASP A 452 13.03 9.96 16.41
C ASP A 452 12.87 11.45 16.04
N GLN A 453 13.93 12.22 16.25
CA GLN A 453 13.92 13.67 16.05
C GLN A 453 13.69 14.04 14.58
N ASP A 454 14.22 13.27 13.62
CA ASP A 454 14.04 13.54 12.19
C ASP A 454 12.57 13.41 11.78
N ARG A 455 11.85 12.40 12.33
CA ARG A 455 10.41 12.23 12.08
C ARG A 455 9.56 13.25 12.84
N LEU A 456 10.03 13.70 14.00
CA LEU A 456 9.37 14.76 14.76
C LEU A 456 9.48 16.13 14.05
N ASP A 457 10.61 16.40 13.42
CA ASP A 457 10.82 17.61 12.60
C ASP A 457 9.92 17.58 11.35
N ILE A 458 9.76 16.41 10.71
CA ILE A 458 8.79 16.23 9.62
C ILE A 458 7.34 16.46 10.09
N ALA A 459 6.99 15.98 11.29
CA ALA A 459 5.67 16.18 11.88
C ALA A 459 5.39 17.68 12.13
N HIS A 460 6.41 18.40 12.62
CA HIS A 460 6.37 19.85 12.80
C HIS A 460 6.11 20.57 11.47
N ASP A 461 6.89 20.25 10.44
CA ASP A 461 6.77 20.88 9.13
C ASP A 461 5.38 20.68 8.51
N LEU A 462 4.78 19.49 8.69
CA LEU A 462 3.42 19.19 8.25
C LEU A 462 2.35 19.98 9.01
N LEU A 463 2.52 20.13 10.32
CA LEU A 463 1.62 20.94 11.13
C LEU A 463 1.72 22.42 10.74
N VAL A 464 2.93 22.94 10.52
CA VAL A 464 3.16 24.30 10.03
C VAL A 464 2.54 24.51 8.64
N LEU A 465 2.69 23.53 7.74
CA LEU A 465 2.06 23.56 6.43
C LEU A 465 0.53 23.62 6.56
N GLY A 466 -0.06 22.83 7.44
CA GLY A 466 -1.50 22.88 7.72
C GLY A 466 -1.96 24.22 8.34
N CYS A 467 -1.18 24.81 9.25
CA CYS A 467 -1.48 26.11 9.89
C CYS A 467 -1.52 27.30 8.92
N SER A 468 -0.85 27.20 7.77
CA SER A 468 -0.89 28.25 6.75
C SER A 468 -2.30 28.48 6.19
N SER A 469 -3.21 27.52 6.43
CA SER A 469 -4.42 27.34 5.63
C SER A 469 -5.65 26.94 6.45
N ASP A 470 -5.50 26.10 7.48
CA ASP A 470 -6.46 25.90 8.56
C ASP A 470 -5.97 26.70 9.78
N VAL A 471 -6.43 27.95 9.85
CA VAL A 471 -5.96 28.89 10.87
C VAL A 471 -6.64 28.69 12.22
N THR A 472 -7.58 27.76 12.35
CA THR A 472 -8.19 27.44 13.65
C THR A 472 -7.73 26.07 14.14
N SER A 473 -8.22 24.96 13.58
CA SER A 473 -7.93 23.62 14.12
C SER A 473 -6.48 23.20 13.86
N GLY A 474 -5.91 23.62 12.72
CA GLY A 474 -4.51 23.37 12.38
C GLY A 474 -3.57 24.07 13.36
N ARG A 475 -3.82 25.35 13.65
CA ARG A 475 -3.05 26.12 14.66
C ARG A 475 -3.21 25.55 16.07
N LEU A 476 -4.41 25.14 16.44
CA LEU A 476 -4.64 24.48 17.73
C LEU A 476 -3.86 23.15 17.84
N LYS A 477 -3.82 22.34 16.78
CA LYS A 477 -2.99 21.11 16.74
C LYS A 477 -1.48 21.42 16.81
N LEU A 478 -1.01 22.46 16.12
CA LEU A 478 0.38 22.89 16.22
C LEU A 478 0.72 23.42 17.63
N ALA A 479 -0.20 24.14 18.28
CA ALA A 479 -0.02 24.59 19.66
C ALA A 479 0.07 23.40 20.64
N VAL A 480 -0.76 22.36 20.46
CA VAL A 480 -0.65 21.11 21.23
C VAL A 480 0.71 20.46 21.01
N PHE A 481 1.18 20.38 19.77
CA PHE A 481 2.50 19.83 19.45
C PHE A 481 3.62 20.55 20.21
N TYR A 482 3.62 21.89 20.23
CA TYR A 482 4.60 22.66 21.00
C TYR A 482 4.48 22.48 22.51
N LEU A 483 3.26 22.41 23.06
CA LEU A 483 3.05 22.13 24.48
C LEU A 483 3.59 20.75 24.88
N MET A 484 3.44 19.74 24.02
CA MET A 484 3.96 18.39 24.27
C MET A 484 5.48 18.32 24.25
N GLN A 485 6.14 19.29 23.59
CA GLN A 485 7.60 19.47 23.60
C GLN A 485 8.10 20.45 24.68
N ASP A 486 7.21 20.92 25.57
CA ASP A 486 7.51 21.95 26.57
C ASP A 486 7.99 23.29 25.96
N ASN A 487 7.67 23.54 24.68
CA ASN A 487 7.99 24.77 23.99
C ASN A 487 6.87 25.81 24.17
N LEU A 488 6.76 26.31 25.40
CA LEU A 488 5.67 27.19 25.84
C LEU A 488 5.65 28.53 25.08
N ILE A 489 6.81 29.02 24.63
CA ILE A 489 6.92 30.28 23.87
C ILE A 489 6.28 30.13 22.48
N MET A 490 6.62 29.05 21.76
CA MET A 490 6.03 28.80 20.45
C MET A 490 4.55 28.47 20.54
N ALA A 491 4.14 27.73 21.58
CA ALA A 491 2.73 27.48 21.84
C ALA A 491 1.94 28.79 22.06
N GLU A 492 2.41 29.67 22.95
CA GLU A 492 1.80 30.99 23.20
C GLU A 492 1.75 31.83 21.91
N SER A 493 2.85 31.85 21.14
CA SER A 493 2.93 32.59 19.88
C SER A 493 1.91 32.11 18.83
N VAL A 494 1.69 30.80 18.71
CA VAL A 494 0.69 30.26 17.77
C VAL A 494 -0.72 30.58 18.24
N LEU A 495 -1.00 30.46 19.54
CA LEU A 495 -2.33 30.73 20.11
C LEU A 495 -2.72 32.20 19.94
N HIS A 496 -1.80 33.15 20.18
CA HIS A 496 -2.04 34.59 19.98
C HIS A 496 -2.35 34.98 18.54
N GLN A 497 -2.02 34.13 17.56
CA GLN A 497 -2.33 34.40 16.17
C GLN A 497 -3.69 33.85 15.73
N ILE A 498 -4.41 33.14 16.61
CA ILE A 498 -5.78 32.69 16.35
C ILE A 498 -6.72 33.86 16.67
N GLN A 499 -7.52 34.26 15.68
CA GLN A 499 -8.58 35.26 15.88
C GLN A 499 -9.82 34.56 16.47
N GLU A 500 -10.45 35.17 17.48
CA GLU A 500 -11.66 34.64 18.14
C GLU A 500 -12.96 34.98 17.37
N ASP A 501 -12.92 35.95 16.45
CA ASP A 501 -14.12 36.43 15.76
C ASP A 501 -14.43 35.67 14.47
N TYR A 502 -14.51 34.32 14.53
CA TYR A 502 -15.04 33.56 13.39
C TYR A 502 -16.55 33.74 13.29
N THR A 503 -17.06 33.90 12.06
CA THR A 503 -18.51 34.07 11.82
C THR A 503 -19.23 32.73 11.68
N TYR A 504 -18.54 31.67 11.22
CA TYR A 504 -19.15 30.39 10.89
C TYR A 504 -18.38 29.21 11.50
N LEU A 505 -19.07 28.39 12.29
CA LEU A 505 -18.57 27.11 12.79
C LEU A 505 -19.03 25.98 11.86
N VAL A 506 -18.09 25.18 11.36
CA VAL A 506 -18.41 23.98 10.57
C VAL A 506 -18.68 22.82 11.51
N SER A 507 -19.79 22.10 11.35
CA SER A 507 -20.11 20.93 12.19
C SER A 507 -20.31 19.68 11.36
N GLU A 508 -20.25 18.51 12.02
CA GLU A 508 -20.52 17.21 11.38
C GLU A 508 -21.90 17.12 10.74
N TYR A 509 -22.85 17.94 11.19
CA TYR A 509 -24.24 17.91 10.76
C TYR A 509 -24.63 19.08 9.86
N ASN A 510 -23.82 20.14 9.79
CA ASN A 510 -24.04 21.27 8.88
C ASN A 510 -23.27 21.08 7.58
N THR A 511 -23.94 20.45 6.61
CA THR A 511 -23.38 20.23 5.26
C THR A 511 -23.54 21.44 4.34
N TYR A 512 -24.10 22.56 4.81
CA TYR A 512 -24.38 23.74 4.01
C TYR A 512 -23.93 25.01 4.71
N TRP A 513 -23.32 25.93 3.96
CA TRP A 513 -23.07 27.28 4.46
C TRP A 513 -24.38 28.08 4.42
N PRO A 514 -24.64 28.94 5.42
CA PRO A 514 -25.77 29.87 5.35
C PRO A 514 -25.57 30.86 4.20
N GLU A 515 -26.64 31.28 3.51
CA GLU A 515 -26.56 32.20 2.36
C GLU A 515 -25.77 33.50 2.67
N GLU A 516 -25.79 33.94 3.92
CA GLU A 516 -25.04 35.09 4.43
C GLU A 516 -23.50 34.93 4.27
N ALA A 517 -22.99 33.71 4.35
CA ALA A 517 -21.57 33.38 4.15
C ALA A 517 -21.15 33.59 2.68
N LEU A 518 -21.99 33.13 1.74
CA LEU A 518 -21.80 33.34 0.30
C LEU A 518 -21.85 34.81 -0.08
N CYS A 519 -22.79 35.57 0.52
CA CYS A 519 -22.89 37.00 0.30
C CYS A 519 -21.60 37.71 0.73
N LYS A 520 -21.01 37.37 1.89
CA LYS A 520 -19.71 37.92 2.32
C LYS A 520 -18.56 37.63 1.35
N ILE A 521 -18.46 36.40 0.82
CA ILE A 521 -17.43 36.05 -0.19
C ILE A 521 -17.52 36.98 -1.40
N LEU A 522 -18.75 37.23 -1.87
CA LEU A 522 -19.03 38.07 -3.04
C LEU A 522 -18.87 39.57 -2.74
N GLU A 523 -19.27 40.03 -1.55
CA GLU A 523 -19.17 41.42 -1.10
C GLU A 523 -17.71 41.85 -0.87
N ASP A 524 -16.91 41.00 -0.20
CA ASP A 524 -15.51 41.29 0.13
C ASP A 524 -14.53 40.86 -0.98
N ASN A 525 -15.04 40.26 -2.06
CA ASN A 525 -14.27 39.77 -3.21
C ASN A 525 -13.09 38.86 -2.81
N LEU A 526 -13.35 37.96 -1.86
CA LEU A 526 -12.35 37.06 -1.28
C LEU A 526 -12.26 35.75 -2.08
N SER A 527 -11.06 35.18 -2.18
CA SER A 527 -10.94 33.78 -2.61
C SER A 527 -11.50 32.83 -1.54
N ALA A 528 -11.89 31.62 -1.93
CA ALA A 528 -12.39 30.61 -0.98
C ALA A 528 -11.40 30.32 0.17
N THR A 529 -10.10 30.37 -0.13
CA THR A 529 -9.03 30.20 0.87
C THR A 529 -8.95 31.39 1.83
N GLU A 530 -9.13 32.61 1.35
CA GLU A 530 -9.12 33.82 2.20
C GLU A 530 -10.38 33.91 3.06
N PHE A 531 -11.54 33.51 2.52
CA PHE A 531 -12.79 33.45 3.28
C PHE A 531 -12.70 32.45 4.43
N VAL A 532 -12.27 31.21 4.14
CA VAL A 532 -12.06 30.18 5.16
C VAL A 532 -11.09 30.66 6.24
N ARG A 533 -10.03 31.36 5.83
CA ARG A 533 -9.04 31.91 6.75
C ARG A 533 -9.58 33.01 7.68
N GLN A 534 -10.57 33.78 7.27
CA GLN A 534 -11.01 34.95 8.04
C GLN A 534 -12.30 34.71 8.81
N TYR A 535 -13.20 33.85 8.31
CA TYR A 535 -14.57 33.78 8.81
C TYR A 535 -15.00 32.39 9.28
N VAL A 536 -14.17 31.37 9.11
CA VAL A 536 -14.54 29.97 9.36
C VAL A 536 -13.67 29.37 10.46
N ALA A 537 -14.31 28.66 11.40
CA ALA A 537 -13.65 27.78 12.33
C ALA A 537 -14.10 26.33 12.19
N TYR A 538 -13.13 25.43 12.23
CA TYR A 538 -13.35 23.99 12.24
C TYR A 538 -13.16 23.42 13.66
N PRO A 539 -13.96 22.41 14.04
CA PRO A 539 -13.77 21.70 15.30
C PRO A 539 -12.46 20.93 15.28
N VAL A 540 -11.78 20.92 16.41
CA VAL A 540 -10.56 20.13 16.55
C VAL A 540 -10.95 18.69 16.78
N TYR A 541 -10.60 17.82 15.84
CA TYR A 541 -10.88 16.39 15.93
C TYR A 541 -9.61 15.58 16.12
N TYR A 542 -9.74 14.46 16.82
CA TYR A 542 -8.71 13.45 16.99
C TYR A 542 -9.24 12.10 16.58
N VAL A 543 -8.38 11.28 15.96
CA VAL A 543 -8.60 9.84 15.79
C VAL A 543 -7.76 9.04 16.78
N GLN A 544 -8.06 7.74 16.93
CA GLN A 544 -7.37 6.87 17.90
C GLN A 544 -5.84 6.90 17.80
N SER A 545 -5.28 7.06 16.61
CA SER A 545 -3.83 7.08 16.43
C SER A 545 -3.15 8.37 16.88
N GLU A 546 -3.89 9.47 16.94
CA GLU A 546 -3.44 10.77 17.45
C GLU A 546 -3.47 10.82 18.99
N MET A 547 -3.73 9.70 19.67
CA MET A 547 -3.98 9.67 21.12
C MET A 547 -2.82 10.17 21.99
N HIS A 548 -1.58 10.14 21.48
CA HIS A 548 -0.42 10.69 22.19
C HIS A 548 -0.18 12.17 21.88
N CYS A 549 -0.92 12.75 20.91
CA CYS A 549 -0.95 14.18 20.60
C CYS A 549 -2.29 14.84 20.95
N MET A 550 -3.08 14.23 21.83
CA MET A 550 -4.33 14.80 22.34
C MET A 550 -4.23 15.11 23.85
N PRO A 551 -5.05 16.05 24.36
CA PRO A 551 -5.13 16.29 25.80
C PRO A 551 -5.49 15.02 26.57
N LYS A 552 -4.77 14.74 27.66
CA LYS A 552 -4.99 13.55 28.50
C LYS A 552 -6.43 13.42 28.99
N ALA A 553 -7.12 14.54 29.21
CA ALA A 553 -8.52 14.58 29.61
C ALA A 553 -9.48 13.92 28.59
N LEU A 554 -9.09 13.84 27.32
CA LEU A 554 -9.90 13.33 26.22
C LEU A 554 -9.53 11.89 25.79
N ILE A 555 -8.39 11.35 26.24
CA ILE A 555 -7.92 10.00 25.86
C ILE A 555 -8.95 8.91 26.25
N LEU A 556 -9.54 8.99 27.44
CA LEU A 556 -10.53 8.00 27.87
C LEU A 556 -11.80 8.04 27.00
N LYS A 557 -12.16 9.22 26.49
CA LYS A 557 -13.29 9.38 25.57
C LYS A 557 -13.02 8.66 24.25
N MET A 558 -11.79 8.72 23.74
CA MET A 558 -11.34 7.98 22.56
C MET A 558 -11.52 6.46 22.69
N PHE A 559 -11.37 5.89 23.90
CA PHE A 559 -11.54 4.46 24.11
C PHE A 559 -13.01 4.02 24.28
N LEU A 560 -13.89 4.95 24.62
CA LEU A 560 -15.28 4.66 24.99
C LEU A 560 -16.29 5.02 23.89
N SER A 561 -15.92 5.84 22.91
CA SER A 561 -16.76 6.09 21.74
C SER A 561 -17.02 4.76 20.98
N ARG A 562 -18.26 4.25 21.02
CA ARG A 562 -18.78 3.27 20.05
C ARG A 562 -19.81 3.97 19.18
N GLU A 563 -19.94 3.50 17.93
CA GLU A 563 -20.87 3.97 16.90
C GLU A 563 -22.28 4.23 17.48
N ILE A 564 -22.61 5.50 17.70
CA ILE A 564 -23.96 5.90 18.11
C ILE A 564 -24.80 5.98 16.84
N HIS A 565 -25.56 4.91 16.57
CA HIS A 565 -26.85 4.89 15.87
C HIS A 565 -27.12 5.91 14.73
N VAL A 566 -26.19 6.03 13.78
CA VAL A 566 -26.50 6.50 12.42
C VAL A 566 -25.78 5.53 11.48
N PRO A 567 -26.44 5.01 10.42
CA PRO A 567 -25.77 4.18 9.42
C PRO A 567 -24.82 5.05 8.60
N ASP A 568 -23.67 5.38 9.18
CA ASP A 568 -22.59 6.14 8.55
C ASP A 568 -21.43 5.18 8.21
N PRO A 569 -20.71 5.38 7.08
CA PRO A 569 -19.81 4.37 6.53
C PRO A 569 -18.39 4.38 7.13
N CYS A 570 -18.17 5.04 8.29
CA CYS A 570 -16.85 5.18 8.91
C CYS A 570 -16.79 4.50 10.30
N PRO A 571 -16.12 3.33 10.45
CA PRO A 571 -16.19 2.52 11.67
C PRO A 571 -15.14 2.87 12.75
N SER A 572 -14.65 4.10 12.82
CA SER A 572 -13.53 4.49 13.72
C SER A 572 -13.95 5.38 14.89
N ARG A 573 -13.20 5.26 15.99
CA ARG A 573 -13.37 6.06 17.21
C ARG A 573 -12.75 7.44 17.04
N SER A 574 -13.54 8.50 17.19
CA SER A 574 -13.09 9.90 17.06
C SER A 574 -13.61 10.77 18.21
N VAL A 575 -12.88 11.86 18.50
CA VAL A 575 -13.26 12.86 19.51
C VAL A 575 -13.17 14.26 18.92
N TYR A 576 -14.24 15.03 19.05
CA TYR A 576 -14.34 16.41 18.58
C TYR A 576 -14.34 17.40 19.72
N VAL A 577 -13.75 18.56 19.50
CA VAL A 577 -13.66 19.64 20.47
C VAL A 577 -13.98 20.96 19.79
N HIS A 578 -14.85 21.74 20.43
CA HIS A 578 -15.17 23.09 19.98
C HIS A 578 -13.92 24.00 19.98
N PRO A 579 -13.64 24.76 18.90
CA PRO A 579 -12.38 25.45 18.72
C PRO A 579 -12.13 26.54 19.77
N HIS A 580 -13.14 27.35 20.15
CA HIS A 580 -12.97 28.34 21.23
C HIS A 580 -12.70 27.73 22.61
N VAL A 581 -13.42 26.67 22.95
CA VAL A 581 -13.18 25.98 24.22
C VAL A 581 -11.77 25.40 24.23
N PHE A 582 -11.31 24.89 23.07
CA PHE A 582 -9.99 24.33 22.95
C PHE A 582 -8.89 25.39 22.99
N LEU A 583 -9.09 26.54 22.35
CA LEU A 583 -8.19 27.70 22.44
C LEU A 583 -7.96 28.09 23.90
N HIS A 584 -9.02 28.41 24.64
CA HIS A 584 -8.90 28.82 26.04
C HIS A 584 -8.38 27.71 26.94
N TYR A 585 -8.68 26.45 26.64
CA TYR A 585 -8.07 25.31 27.32
C TYR A 585 -6.54 25.30 27.13
N LEU A 586 -6.05 25.46 25.89
CA LEU A 586 -4.61 25.46 25.61
C LEU A 586 -3.90 26.70 26.17
N GLU A 587 -4.54 27.87 26.12
CA GLU A 587 -4.05 29.07 26.80
C GLU A 587 -3.92 28.84 28.31
N TYR A 588 -4.96 28.29 28.94
CA TYR A 588 -4.92 27.91 30.35
C TYR A 588 -3.75 26.96 30.63
N GLN A 589 -3.58 25.88 29.86
CA GLN A 589 -2.48 24.92 30.07
C GLN A 589 -1.11 25.61 29.89
N CYS A 590 -0.96 26.43 28.84
CA CYS A 590 0.28 27.16 28.57
C CYS A 590 0.64 28.09 29.73
N TYR A 591 -0.30 28.94 30.17
CA TYR A 591 -0.08 29.88 31.27
C TYR A 591 0.06 29.18 32.63
N PHE A 592 -0.62 28.05 32.84
CA PHE A 592 -0.48 27.23 34.04
C PHE A 592 0.95 26.67 34.14
N LEU A 593 1.49 26.12 33.05
CA LEU A 593 2.87 25.61 32.99
C LEU A 593 3.91 26.72 33.14
N GLN A 594 3.63 27.91 32.60
CA GLN A 594 4.49 29.10 32.76
C GLN A 594 4.36 29.77 34.15
N GLY A 595 3.39 29.38 34.98
CA GLY A 595 3.13 30.03 36.27
C GLY A 595 2.50 31.44 36.18
N LYS A 596 1.94 31.83 35.03
CA LYS A 596 1.28 33.14 34.82
C LYS A 596 -0.14 33.14 35.40
N ILE A 597 -0.27 33.27 36.73
CA ILE A 597 -1.54 33.15 37.47
C ILE A 597 -2.69 34.01 36.89
N PRO A 598 -2.52 35.32 36.61
CA PRO A 598 -3.63 36.14 36.11
C PRO A 598 -4.12 35.69 34.73
N HIS A 599 -3.20 35.27 33.87
CA HIS A 599 -3.51 34.88 32.49
C HIS A 599 -4.19 33.51 32.44
N LYS A 600 -3.76 32.54 33.25
CA LYS A 600 -4.46 31.26 33.35
C LYS A 600 -5.89 31.43 33.88
N LEU A 601 -6.11 32.30 34.86
CA LEU A 601 -7.46 32.51 35.41
C LEU A 601 -8.36 33.21 34.40
N ALA A 602 -7.84 34.20 33.66
CA ALA A 602 -8.56 34.83 32.56
C ALA A 602 -8.95 33.81 31.46
N ALA A 603 -8.03 32.93 31.06
CA ALA A 603 -8.33 31.86 30.11
C ALA A 603 -9.40 30.88 30.65
N LEU A 604 -9.37 30.55 31.94
CA LEU A 604 -10.38 29.71 32.58
C LEU A 604 -11.77 30.39 32.61
N ASP A 605 -11.81 31.69 32.87
CA ASP A 605 -13.05 32.48 32.87
C ASP A 605 -13.64 32.58 31.46
N ASN A 606 -12.81 32.84 30.44
CA ASN A 606 -13.23 32.83 29.03
C ASN A 606 -13.78 31.45 28.63
N MET A 607 -13.09 30.37 29.03
CA MET A 607 -13.56 29.00 28.81
C MET A 607 -14.93 28.76 29.46
N LEU A 608 -15.15 29.23 30.69
CA LEU A 608 -16.44 29.12 31.38
C LEU A 608 -17.56 29.83 30.62
N CYS A 609 -17.30 31.03 30.07
CA CYS A 609 -18.27 31.77 29.27
C CYS A 609 -18.75 30.98 28.05
N VAL A 610 -17.83 30.29 27.36
CA VAL A 610 -18.16 29.50 26.16
C VAL A 610 -18.85 28.17 26.51
N VAL A 611 -18.35 27.43 27.52
CA VAL A 611 -18.84 26.06 27.84
C VAL A 611 -20.32 26.03 28.27
N PHE A 612 -20.82 27.11 28.86
CA PHE A 612 -22.19 27.18 29.36
C PHE A 612 -23.23 27.64 28.34
N ASP A 613 -22.80 28.00 27.12
CA ASP A 613 -23.73 28.17 26.00
C ASP A 613 -24.56 26.89 25.81
N LYS A 614 -25.86 27.06 25.65
CA LYS A 614 -26.82 25.95 25.51
C LYS A 614 -26.74 25.31 24.12
N ASP A 615 -26.34 26.08 23.13
CA ASP A 615 -26.27 25.66 21.73
C ASP A 615 -24.84 25.22 21.34
N LEU A 616 -23.94 25.10 22.33
CA LEU A 616 -22.57 24.68 22.11
C LEU A 616 -22.50 23.24 21.59
N GLU A 617 -21.94 23.09 20.39
CA GLU A 617 -21.61 21.78 19.84
C GLU A 617 -20.44 21.12 20.59
N TYR A 618 -20.42 19.79 20.62
CA TYR A 618 -19.38 18.99 21.30
C TYR A 618 -19.22 19.32 22.80
N ARG A 619 -20.32 19.70 23.44
CA ARG A 619 -20.37 20.18 24.83
C ARG A 619 -19.82 19.20 25.85
N ASP A 620 -19.93 17.91 25.61
CA ASP A 620 -19.40 16.86 26.47
C ASP A 620 -17.85 16.86 26.52
N SER A 621 -17.18 17.06 25.37
CA SER A 621 -15.72 17.30 25.31
C SER A 621 -15.36 18.59 26.05
N ALA A 622 -16.14 19.65 25.82
CA ALA A 622 -15.93 20.95 26.44
C ALA A 622 -15.99 20.89 27.98
N LEU A 623 -17.01 20.21 28.53
CA LEU A 623 -17.17 19.98 29.96
C LEU A 623 -16.04 19.12 30.54
N SER A 624 -15.55 18.12 29.78
CA SER A 624 -14.44 17.26 30.21
C SER A 624 -13.11 18.04 30.32
N LEU A 625 -12.84 18.94 29.38
CA LEU A 625 -11.68 19.82 29.42
C LEU A 625 -11.79 20.83 30.57
N LEU A 626 -12.97 21.44 30.75
CA LEU A 626 -13.22 22.39 31.84
C LEU A 626 -13.03 21.74 33.21
N ALA A 627 -13.56 20.53 33.39
CA ALA A 627 -13.37 19.76 34.62
C ALA A 627 -11.89 19.53 34.91
N CYS A 628 -11.07 19.29 33.88
CA CYS A 628 -9.62 19.15 34.02
C CYS A 628 -8.97 20.42 34.58
N CYS A 629 -9.27 21.60 34.03
CA CYS A 629 -8.76 22.87 34.52
C CYS A 629 -9.23 23.16 35.96
N LEU A 630 -10.51 22.92 36.26
CA LEU A 630 -11.05 23.09 37.62
C LEU A 630 -10.36 22.16 38.64
N MET A 631 -10.01 20.93 38.24
CA MET A 631 -9.24 20.03 39.09
C MET A 631 -7.81 20.51 39.32
N GLN A 632 -7.16 21.10 38.31
CA GLN A 632 -5.82 21.68 38.43
C GLN A 632 -5.81 22.89 39.38
N GLU A 633 -6.89 23.68 39.43
CA GLU A 633 -7.08 24.74 40.43
C GLU A 633 -7.56 24.23 41.81
N GLY A 634 -7.79 22.92 41.97
CA GLY A 634 -8.29 22.34 43.23
C GLY A 634 -9.78 22.59 43.51
N MET A 635 -10.54 23.05 42.52
CA MET A 635 -11.98 23.32 42.59
C MET A 635 -12.80 22.03 42.37
N TYR A 636 -12.54 20.99 43.17
CA TYR A 636 -13.07 19.65 42.96
C TYR A 636 -14.60 19.55 42.98
N ILE A 637 -15.29 20.37 43.79
CA ILE A 637 -16.76 20.40 43.84
C ILE A 637 -17.34 20.93 42.52
N ASN A 638 -16.70 21.94 41.94
CA ASN A 638 -17.14 22.52 40.68
C ASN A 638 -16.83 21.55 39.53
N ALA A 639 -15.65 20.93 39.53
CA ALA A 639 -15.32 19.85 38.59
C ALA A 639 -16.34 18.69 38.67
N TRP A 640 -16.73 18.26 39.87
CA TRP A 640 -17.77 17.25 40.06
C TRP A 640 -19.10 17.65 39.43
N LYS A 641 -19.57 18.87 39.68
CA LYS A 641 -20.83 19.39 39.10
C LYS A 641 -20.79 19.39 37.58
N VAL A 642 -19.68 19.88 37.00
CA VAL A 642 -19.46 19.90 35.55
C VAL A 642 -19.48 18.48 34.97
N LEU A 643 -18.83 17.51 35.62
CA LEU A 643 -18.85 16.12 35.19
C LEU A 643 -20.21 15.45 35.33
N CYS A 644 -20.99 15.78 36.37
CA CYS A 644 -22.38 15.32 36.49
C CYS A 644 -23.26 15.89 35.36
N ILE A 645 -23.03 17.12 34.94
CA ILE A 645 -23.73 17.70 33.78
C ILE A 645 -23.34 16.92 32.52
N SER A 646 -22.05 16.67 32.31
CA SER A 646 -21.55 15.86 31.19
C SER A 646 -22.14 14.46 31.17
N MET A 647 -22.29 13.81 32.34
CA MET A 647 -22.93 12.50 32.48
C MET A 647 -24.40 12.49 32.04
N ARG A 648 -25.16 13.55 32.35
CA ARG A 648 -26.58 13.63 31.98
C ARG A 648 -26.80 13.87 30.49
N LEU A 649 -25.80 14.37 29.77
CA LEU A 649 -25.87 14.59 28.32
C LEU A 649 -25.68 13.29 27.51
N GLN A 650 -24.98 12.29 28.05
CA GLN A 650 -24.79 10.97 27.43
C GLN A 650 -24.87 9.87 28.49
N ASN A 651 -25.98 9.12 28.49
CA ASN A 651 -26.28 8.13 29.55
C ASN A 651 -25.49 6.80 29.44
N GLU A 652 -24.89 6.48 28.29
CA GLU A 652 -24.09 5.27 28.08
C GLU A 652 -22.67 5.62 27.61
N HIS A 653 -21.66 4.87 28.07
CA HIS A 653 -20.25 4.99 27.66
C HIS A 653 -19.58 6.36 27.88
N ASN A 654 -19.97 7.08 28.93
CA ASN A 654 -19.49 8.43 29.20
C ASN A 654 -18.11 8.50 29.90
N ALA A 655 -17.14 9.21 29.28
CA ALA A 655 -15.81 9.44 29.85
C ALA A 655 -15.83 10.17 31.21
N ALA A 656 -16.88 10.97 31.48
CA ALA A 656 -17.05 11.67 32.74
C ALA A 656 -17.17 10.73 33.95
N MET A 657 -17.69 9.50 33.77
CA MET A 657 -17.75 8.50 34.84
C MET A 657 -16.37 8.14 35.38
N TRP A 658 -15.37 8.02 34.50
CA TRP A 658 -14.00 7.68 34.90
C TRP A 658 -13.28 8.84 35.57
N GLN A 659 -13.49 10.07 35.08
CA GLN A 659 -12.96 11.26 35.75
C GLN A 659 -13.58 11.44 37.14
N ILE A 660 -14.86 11.10 37.31
CA ILE A 660 -15.55 10.99 38.60
C ILE A 660 -14.91 9.91 39.48
N THR A 661 -14.60 8.71 38.95
CA THR A 661 -13.89 7.67 39.70
C THR A 661 -12.50 8.12 40.15
N PHE A 662 -11.75 8.81 39.29
CA PHE A 662 -10.44 9.37 39.63
C PHE A 662 -10.53 10.44 40.73
N LEU A 663 -11.51 11.34 40.63
CA LEU A 663 -11.82 12.34 41.66
C LEU A 663 -12.14 11.68 43.01
N ILE A 664 -12.97 10.65 43.02
CA ILE A 664 -13.34 9.90 44.24
C ILE A 664 -12.09 9.22 44.83
N ASN A 665 -11.29 8.54 44.02
CA ASN A 665 -10.06 7.88 44.48
C ASN A 665 -9.04 8.88 45.06
N ARG A 666 -8.87 10.04 44.41
CA ARG A 666 -7.98 11.11 44.90
C ARG A 666 -8.50 11.73 46.20
N ALA A 667 -9.82 11.92 46.33
CA ALA A 667 -10.43 12.38 47.58
C ALA A 667 -10.24 11.37 48.73
N PHE A 668 -10.39 10.06 48.46
CA PHE A 668 -10.09 9.00 49.44
C PHE A 668 -8.61 8.95 49.82
N TRP A 669 -7.70 9.13 48.86
CA TRP A 669 -6.26 9.18 49.11
C TRP A 669 -5.86 10.41 49.96
N LEU A 670 -6.38 11.60 49.65
CA LEU A 670 -6.16 12.81 50.45
C LEU A 670 -6.75 12.69 51.85
N LYS A 671 -7.88 11.98 52.02
CA LYS A 671 -8.46 11.68 53.33
C LYS A 671 -7.58 10.71 54.14
N ARG A 672 -6.95 9.73 53.49
CA ARG A 672 -5.98 8.81 54.12
C ARG A 672 -4.64 9.46 54.50
N GLN A 673 -4.26 10.54 53.84
CA GLN A 673 -3.05 11.34 54.17
C GLN A 673 -3.29 12.34 55.31
N ARG A 674 -4.55 12.61 55.67
CA ARG A 674 -4.95 13.51 56.77
C ARG A 674 -5.32 12.78 58.07
N HIS A 675 -5.31 11.45 58.04
CA HIS A 675 -5.35 10.55 59.20
C HIS A 675 -3.96 9.97 59.40
#